data_AF-A0A3B3YZX2-F1
#
_entry.id   AF-A0A3B3YZX2-F1
#
_cell.length_a   1.000
_cell.length_b   1.000
_cell.length_c   1.000
_cell.angle_alpha   90.00
_cell.angle_beta   90.00
_cell.angle_gamma   90.00
#
_symmetry.space_group_name_H-M   'P 1'
#
loop_
_entity.id
_entity.type
_entity.pdbx_description
1 polymer ?
#
loop_
_entity_poly.entity_id
_entity_poly.type
_entity_poly.pdbx_seq_one_letter_code
_entity_poly.pdbx_strand_id
1 'polypeptide(L)'
;HRSMTSSREKMTTPSPTHSDSSGSSKHGNNQDSWEIVEGLRGAPASIQEPDRQEGFLLKRRKWPMKGWHKRYFVLERGILKYAKRPVDLQKGKVHGLIDVGLSVMSIKKKAMCVDLDTEDNIYHLKVKAPELFDEWVSKLRHHRMFRQNEITLYPHETYLFHPHAASSPSLNDSLRKVSCLRRATLTKQASFHQSKVSSWLHSSEEMSKCSKELEECESYLLELNQLLKSMEVIHRTYSAPAITALQVSSPRLHASNPNLPTTESASQEACPQSPDSPTEVSRLQQDFYRLANNSELEVHGMYSREREKERQMGGGRELLYVFFCMGEGTSSPHSLVHQASGESRVSIPESISEFFDAQEYLLSSSSSENEVSDDDSYISDVSDTVSMDTFDGGSARHNSGTRRISSVMTLTRRRSTLPSPCPSSTVSLWNILRNNIGKDLSKVAMPVQLNEPINTLQRLCEELEYSELLDIANQTEDPYQRMVYVATFAISAYASSYYRAGSKPFNPVLGETYECDRPDKGFRFIAEQVSHHPPVSACHSDSKNFCFWQDVRWKNKFWGKSMEIVPMGTTHVTLPAFGDHYEWNKVTSCIHNIISGQRWIEHYGEMAIKNMNSNVCQCKVTFVKAKSWSSTVNEIEGVVTDSNGKVVHTIFGKWHESVFQGDPPSATCIWRANPMPVEQEQYYGFTQFAVELNELDSSLRPLLPPTDTRFRPDQRLLEEGNIDGAEEQKQRIEQLQRERRRVLQDNSMIHQPRFFKKSKDDTWVTNNTYWEQRRDPGFSKVDFPVLW
;
A
#
# COMPACT_ATOMS: atom_id res chain seq x y z
N HIS A 1 -31.99 67.78 -4.91
CA HIS A 1 -32.27 68.96 -4.06
C HIS A 1 -31.51 68.80 -2.74
N ARG A 2 -30.85 69.88 -2.30
CA ARG A 2 -29.93 70.03 -1.15
C ARG A 2 -30.56 69.71 0.22
N SER A 3 -29.73 69.34 1.21
CA SER A 3 -29.51 70.05 2.52
C SER A 3 -29.12 69.07 3.66
N MET A 4 -27.86 69.03 4.11
CA MET A 4 -27.27 69.62 5.37
C MET A 4 -27.73 68.95 6.70
N THR A 5 -26.90 68.19 7.43
CA THR A 5 -25.82 68.50 8.43
C THR A 5 -26.24 69.20 9.74
N SER A 6 -25.94 68.57 10.89
CA SER A 6 -25.39 69.13 12.17
C SER A 6 -25.77 68.20 13.35
N SER A 7 -24.88 67.44 14.01
CA SER A 7 -23.80 67.78 14.97
C SER A 7 -24.27 68.25 16.36
N ARG A 8 -24.00 67.44 17.40
CA ARG A 8 -23.70 67.93 18.76
C ARG A 8 -22.83 66.93 19.55
N GLU A 9 -21.63 67.38 19.87
CA GLU A 9 -20.63 66.76 20.74
C GLU A 9 -20.94 66.97 22.24
N LYS A 10 -20.40 66.07 23.09
CA LYS A 10 -19.81 66.44 24.40
C LYS A 10 -18.75 65.40 24.85
N MET A 11 -17.51 65.87 24.92
CA MET A 11 -16.32 65.39 25.68
C MET A 11 -16.57 65.48 27.22
N THR A 12 -15.92 64.83 28.21
CA THR A 12 -14.63 64.09 28.35
C THR A 12 -14.48 63.46 29.77
N THR A 13 -13.76 62.32 29.86
CA THR A 13 -12.79 61.83 30.92
C THR A 13 -13.27 61.21 32.27
N PRO A 14 -12.43 60.43 33.03
CA PRO A 14 -11.84 59.10 32.71
C PRO A 14 -11.91 58.06 33.90
N SER A 15 -11.75 56.75 33.57
CA SER A 15 -11.19 55.57 34.33
C SER A 15 -11.45 55.36 35.86
N PRO A 16 -11.54 54.12 36.42
CA PRO A 16 -10.65 52.98 36.12
C PRO A 16 -11.18 51.51 36.29
N THR A 17 -10.43 50.59 35.65
CA THR A 17 -10.03 49.22 36.08
C THR A 17 -11.01 48.07 36.40
N HIS A 18 -10.72 46.94 35.73
CA HIS A 18 -10.87 45.51 36.11
C HIS A 18 -12.26 44.93 36.34
N SER A 19 -12.69 44.01 35.47
CA SER A 19 -12.72 42.56 35.75
C SER A 19 -13.38 41.75 34.63
N ASP A 20 -12.71 40.66 34.23
CA ASP A 20 -13.17 39.62 33.33
C ASP A 20 -14.42 38.92 33.87
N SER A 21 -15.43 38.70 33.02
CA SER A 21 -16.37 37.60 33.24
C SER A 21 -16.81 36.98 31.91
N SER A 22 -16.42 35.71 31.77
CA SER A 22 -16.71 34.80 30.69
C SER A 22 -18.14 34.23 30.84
N GLY A 23 -19.02 34.64 29.94
CA GLY A 23 -20.38 34.09 29.80
C GLY A 23 -20.43 32.99 28.73
N SER A 24 -20.42 31.74 29.20
CA SER A 24 -20.60 30.52 28.41
C SER A 24 -22.01 30.43 27.81
N SER A 25 -22.12 30.27 26.47
CA SER A 25 -23.32 29.74 25.82
C SER A 25 -22.99 28.39 25.17
N LYS A 26 -23.61 27.35 25.73
CA LYS A 26 -23.54 25.95 25.28
C LYS A 26 -24.47 25.75 24.08
N HIS A 27 -23.92 25.37 22.93
CA HIS A 27 -24.64 24.55 21.95
C HIS A 27 -23.76 23.34 21.60
N GLY A 28 -24.22 22.15 22.03
CA GLY A 28 -23.50 20.90 21.90
C GLY A 28 -23.65 20.33 20.50
N ASN A 29 -22.54 20.26 19.77
CA ASN A 29 -22.46 19.55 18.49
C ASN A 29 -22.11 18.08 18.76
N ASN A 30 -22.89 17.17 18.17
CA ASN A 30 -22.93 15.76 18.52
C ASN A 30 -21.98 14.92 17.64
N GLN A 31 -20.68 15.21 17.66
CA GLN A 31 -19.64 14.38 17.02
C GLN A 31 -18.86 13.57 18.07
N ASP A 32 -18.73 12.26 17.89
CA ASP A 32 -17.96 11.37 18.77
C ASP A 32 -16.46 11.66 18.63
N SER A 33 -15.85 12.34 19.62
CA SER A 33 -14.42 12.60 19.60
C SER A 33 -13.64 11.33 19.94
N TRP A 34 -12.95 10.77 18.95
CA TRP A 34 -11.98 9.69 19.12
C TRP A 34 -10.55 10.25 18.98
N GLU A 35 -9.61 9.80 19.82
CA GLU A 35 -8.20 10.24 19.80
C GLU A 35 -7.28 9.04 19.58
N ILE A 36 -6.29 9.12 18.69
CA ILE A 36 -5.22 8.12 18.56
C ILE A 36 -4.03 8.58 19.39
N VAL A 37 -3.51 7.70 20.26
CA VAL A 37 -2.35 8.03 21.11
C VAL A 37 -1.05 7.89 20.35
N GLU A 38 -0.34 9.01 20.25
CA GLU A 38 0.95 9.11 19.58
C GLU A 38 2.06 8.28 20.24
N GLY A 39 3.09 7.90 19.46
CA GLY A 39 4.34 7.33 19.97
C GLY A 39 5.40 8.39 20.30
N LEU A 40 6.61 7.94 20.63
CA LEU A 40 7.74 8.76 21.06
C LEU A 40 7.99 10.02 20.21
N ARG A 41 8.20 11.15 20.88
CA ARG A 41 8.65 12.43 20.31
C ARG A 41 10.02 12.78 20.91
N GLY A 42 11.02 13.06 20.07
CA GLY A 42 12.33 13.57 20.52
C GLY A 42 13.35 12.49 20.90
N ALA A 43 14.59 12.92 21.21
CA ALA A 43 15.70 12.05 21.59
C ALA A 43 15.34 11.15 22.80
N PRO A 44 15.94 9.96 22.95
CA PRO A 44 15.62 9.05 24.04
C PRO A 44 15.92 9.73 25.38
N ALA A 45 14.87 10.18 26.07
CA ALA A 45 14.98 10.62 27.45
C ALA A 45 14.93 9.39 28.35
N SER A 46 15.70 9.40 29.44
CA SER A 46 15.56 8.47 30.55
C SER A 46 14.14 8.59 31.13
N ILE A 47 13.22 7.73 30.69
CA ILE A 47 11.86 7.66 31.22
C ILE A 47 11.88 6.72 32.42
N GLN A 48 11.44 7.22 33.57
CA GLN A 48 11.27 6.44 34.79
C GLN A 48 10.28 5.28 34.56
N GLU A 49 10.59 4.09 35.10
CA GLU A 49 9.72 2.92 34.98
C GLU A 49 8.32 3.24 35.56
N PRO A 50 7.24 3.03 34.78
CA PRO A 50 5.88 3.35 35.20
C PRO A 50 5.34 2.36 36.23
N ASP A 51 4.64 2.86 37.25
CA ASP A 51 4.04 2.00 38.29
C ASP A 51 3.01 1.04 37.70
N ARG A 52 3.08 -0.21 38.17
CA ARG A 52 2.11 -1.27 37.86
C ARG A 52 0.67 -0.82 38.10
N GLN A 53 -0.19 -0.97 37.09
CA GLN A 53 -1.62 -0.72 37.18
C GLN A 53 -2.39 -2.05 37.11
N GLU A 54 -3.40 -2.24 37.97
CA GLU A 54 -4.25 -3.42 37.91
C GLU A 54 -5.71 -3.15 38.26
N GLY A 55 -6.62 -3.97 37.75
CA GLY A 55 -8.04 -3.80 38.02
C GLY A 55 -8.96 -4.48 37.00
N PHE A 56 -10.26 -4.31 37.21
CA PHE A 56 -11.26 -4.91 36.34
C PHE A 56 -11.68 -3.98 35.21
N LEU A 57 -11.55 -4.45 33.96
CA LEU A 57 -12.07 -3.80 32.77
C LEU A 57 -13.07 -4.71 32.05
N LEU A 58 -13.94 -4.12 31.23
CA LEU A 58 -14.79 -4.89 30.31
C LEU A 58 -14.05 -5.11 29.00
N LYS A 59 -13.87 -6.37 28.59
CA LYS A 59 -13.32 -6.72 27.28
C LYS A 59 -14.43 -7.21 26.36
N ARG A 60 -14.50 -6.69 25.14
CA ARG A 60 -15.43 -7.20 24.11
C ARG A 60 -14.95 -8.56 23.58
N ARG A 61 -15.88 -9.49 23.42
CA ARG A 61 -15.65 -10.81 22.82
C ARG A 61 -16.48 -10.99 21.55
N LYS A 62 -15.95 -11.77 20.60
CA LYS A 62 -16.62 -12.25 19.38
C LYS A 62 -17.29 -13.61 19.65
N TRP A 63 -18.00 -14.17 18.67
CA TRP A 63 -18.68 -15.47 18.76
C TRP A 63 -17.77 -16.56 19.34
N PRO A 64 -18.28 -17.51 20.17
CA PRO A 64 -19.69 -17.71 20.56
C PRO A 64 -20.18 -16.89 21.76
N MET A 65 -19.30 -16.16 22.43
CA MET A 65 -19.64 -15.37 23.63
C MET A 65 -19.66 -13.87 23.30
N LYS A 66 -20.52 -13.43 22.38
CA LYS A 66 -20.58 -12.03 21.91
C LYS A 66 -20.93 -11.08 23.06
N GLY A 67 -20.16 -9.99 23.22
CA GLY A 67 -20.48 -8.92 24.18
C GLY A 67 -19.36 -8.56 25.16
N TRP A 68 -19.66 -7.67 26.10
CA TRP A 68 -18.71 -7.13 27.08
C TRP A 68 -18.57 -8.04 28.30
N HIS A 69 -17.35 -8.46 28.60
CA HIS A 69 -17.08 -9.37 29.71
C HIS A 69 -16.05 -8.79 30.67
N LYS A 70 -16.34 -8.85 31.97
CA LYS A 70 -15.41 -8.44 33.02
C LYS A 70 -14.17 -9.34 33.01
N ARG A 71 -12.99 -8.73 32.96
CA ARG A 71 -11.68 -9.39 33.05
C ARG A 71 -10.80 -8.58 33.99
N TYR A 72 -9.90 -9.27 34.66
CA TYR A 72 -8.89 -8.63 35.50
C TYR A 72 -7.64 -8.41 34.67
N PHE A 73 -7.19 -7.16 34.60
CA PHE A 73 -6.05 -6.71 33.83
C PHE A 73 -4.93 -6.29 34.77
N VAL A 74 -3.69 -6.54 34.34
CA VAL A 74 -2.46 -6.05 34.97
C VAL A 74 -1.60 -5.45 33.85
N LEU A 75 -1.22 -4.20 33.99
CA LEU A 75 -0.34 -3.46 33.11
C LEU A 75 0.98 -3.22 33.83
N GLU A 76 2.06 -3.68 33.24
CA GLU A 76 3.39 -3.69 33.87
C GLU A 76 4.44 -3.61 32.77
N ARG A 77 5.37 -2.64 32.85
CA ARG A 77 6.44 -2.43 31.86
C ARG A 77 6.00 -2.44 30.39
N GLY A 78 4.81 -1.90 30.09
CA GLY A 78 4.29 -1.86 28.72
C GLY A 78 3.47 -3.08 28.30
N ILE A 79 3.41 -4.11 29.14
CA ILE A 79 2.71 -5.35 28.84
C ILE A 79 1.38 -5.39 29.61
N LEU A 80 0.28 -5.47 28.87
CA LEU A 80 -1.06 -5.60 29.42
C LEU A 80 -1.52 -7.06 29.35
N LYS A 81 -1.48 -7.74 30.50
CA LYS A 81 -1.93 -9.14 30.67
C LYS A 81 -3.31 -9.20 31.32
N TYR A 82 -4.14 -10.19 30.94
CA TYR A 82 -5.46 -10.34 31.54
C TYR A 82 -5.90 -11.79 31.74
N ALA A 83 -6.77 -11.99 32.73
CA ALA A 83 -7.44 -13.27 33.00
C ALA A 83 -8.89 -13.07 33.46
N LYS A 84 -9.61 -14.17 33.73
CA LYS A 84 -10.97 -14.11 34.25
C LYS A 84 -11.00 -13.56 35.68
N ARG A 85 -10.07 -13.99 36.54
CA ARG A 85 -9.96 -13.58 37.94
C ARG A 85 -8.50 -13.24 38.32
N PRO A 86 -8.25 -12.43 39.36
CA PRO A 86 -6.90 -12.11 39.82
C PRO A 86 -6.07 -13.36 40.17
N VAL A 87 -6.70 -14.33 40.85
CA VAL A 87 -6.08 -15.61 41.24
C VAL A 87 -5.58 -16.41 40.03
N ASP A 88 -6.21 -16.25 38.86
CA ASP A 88 -5.79 -16.96 37.65
C ASP A 88 -4.45 -16.38 37.14
N LEU A 89 -4.22 -15.06 37.26
CA LEU A 89 -2.92 -14.46 36.91
C LEU A 89 -1.81 -14.84 37.90
N GLN A 90 -2.12 -14.91 39.19
CA GLN A 90 -1.17 -15.35 40.22
C GLN A 90 -0.72 -16.80 40.01
N LYS A 91 -1.56 -17.63 39.40
CA LYS A 91 -1.27 -19.02 39.02
C LYS A 91 -0.69 -19.17 37.60
N GLY A 92 -0.32 -18.07 36.94
CA GLY A 92 0.23 -18.07 35.58
C GLY A 92 -0.79 -18.34 34.46
N LYS A 93 -2.09 -18.43 34.76
CA LYS A 93 -3.15 -18.70 33.79
C LYS A 93 -3.62 -17.43 33.08
N VAL A 94 -2.80 -16.97 32.13
CA VAL A 94 -3.05 -15.78 31.30
C VAL A 94 -4.00 -16.12 30.15
N HIS A 95 -5.01 -15.26 29.90
CA HIS A 95 -5.95 -15.41 28.78
C HIS A 95 -5.61 -14.52 27.58
N GLY A 96 -4.75 -13.53 27.77
CA GLY A 96 -4.17 -12.75 26.70
C GLY A 96 -3.15 -11.76 27.23
N LEU A 97 -2.23 -11.41 26.35
CA LEU A 97 -1.09 -10.54 26.60
C LEU A 97 -0.99 -9.58 25.42
N ILE A 98 -0.81 -8.30 25.70
CA ILE A 98 -0.82 -7.21 24.72
C ILE A 98 0.43 -6.36 24.99
N ASP A 99 1.34 -6.26 24.03
CA ASP A 99 2.41 -5.26 24.08
C ASP A 99 1.81 -3.90 23.67
N VAL A 100 1.63 -3.03 24.66
CA VAL A 100 0.98 -1.73 24.44
C VAL A 100 1.89 -0.81 23.63
N GLY A 101 3.22 -0.98 23.74
CA GLY A 101 4.24 -0.21 23.00
C GLY A 101 4.16 -0.43 21.48
N LEU A 102 3.92 -1.68 21.07
CA LEU A 102 3.76 -2.07 19.67
C LEU A 102 2.33 -1.89 19.14
N SER A 103 1.35 -1.70 20.02
CA SER A 103 -0.05 -1.49 19.65
C SER A 103 -0.38 -0.06 19.22
N VAL A 104 -1.35 0.08 18.32
CA VAL A 104 -2.05 1.36 18.09
C VAL A 104 -3.16 1.48 19.13
N MET A 105 -3.15 2.59 19.88
CA MET A 105 -4.14 2.84 20.92
C MET A 105 -5.09 3.96 20.50
N SER A 106 -6.39 3.67 20.45
CA SER A 106 -7.45 4.66 20.23
C SER A 106 -8.29 4.82 21.50
N ILE A 107 -8.54 6.07 21.88
CA ILE A 107 -9.29 6.44 23.08
C ILE A 107 -10.64 6.98 22.69
N LYS A 108 -11.64 6.41 23.35
CA LYS A 108 -13.03 6.61 23.06
C LYS A 108 -13.76 7.28 24.22
N LYS A 109 -13.52 8.57 24.45
CA LYS A 109 -13.85 9.27 25.70
C LYS A 109 -15.35 9.25 26.04
N LYS A 110 -16.23 9.58 25.09
CA LYS A 110 -17.70 9.54 25.30
C LYS A 110 -18.23 8.14 25.64
N ALA A 111 -17.66 7.12 25.00
CA ALA A 111 -18.05 5.72 25.24
C ALA A 111 -17.29 5.04 26.40
N MET A 112 -16.32 5.74 27.00
CA MET A 112 -15.34 5.23 27.96
C MET A 112 -14.67 3.93 27.47
N CYS A 113 -14.32 3.87 26.19
CA CYS A 113 -13.66 2.73 25.58
C CYS A 113 -12.19 3.04 25.26
N VAL A 114 -11.36 2.00 25.21
CA VAL A 114 -9.99 2.04 24.68
C VAL A 114 -9.85 0.86 23.74
N ASP A 115 -9.45 1.14 22.50
CA ASP A 115 -9.17 0.11 21.50
C ASP A 115 -7.66 -0.02 21.35
N LEU A 116 -7.13 -1.24 21.57
CA LEU A 116 -5.72 -1.57 21.35
C LEU A 116 -5.63 -2.50 20.14
N ASP A 117 -4.97 -2.05 19.08
CA ASP A 117 -4.78 -2.81 17.86
C ASP A 117 -3.34 -3.33 17.79
N THR A 118 -3.20 -4.66 17.79
CA THR A 118 -1.91 -5.37 17.74
C THR A 118 -1.65 -6.00 16.37
N GLU A 119 -2.27 -5.50 15.29
CA GLU A 119 -2.19 -6.04 13.92
C GLU A 119 -3.02 -7.30 13.71
N ASP A 120 -2.77 -8.35 14.49
CA ASP A 120 -3.54 -9.60 14.40
C ASP A 120 -4.93 -9.50 15.05
N ASN A 121 -5.07 -8.59 16.02
CA ASN A 121 -6.26 -8.50 16.87
C ASN A 121 -6.53 -7.07 17.36
N ILE A 122 -7.82 -6.71 17.41
CA ILE A 122 -8.29 -5.48 18.06
C ILE A 122 -8.94 -5.83 19.40
N TYR A 123 -8.38 -5.27 20.47
CA TYR A 123 -8.85 -5.42 21.84
C TYR A 123 -9.67 -4.20 22.24
N HIS A 124 -10.99 -4.34 22.23
CA HIS A 124 -11.89 -3.32 22.76
C HIS A 124 -12.04 -3.47 24.27
N LEU A 125 -11.63 -2.45 25.00
CA LEU A 125 -11.73 -2.31 26.44
C LEU A 125 -12.75 -1.23 26.79
N LYS A 126 -13.52 -1.42 27.85
CA LYS A 126 -14.48 -0.43 28.35
C LYS A 126 -14.38 -0.28 29.87
N VAL A 127 -14.36 0.96 30.32
CA VAL A 127 -14.37 1.33 31.74
C VAL A 127 -15.74 1.93 32.07
N LYS A 128 -16.29 1.61 33.25
CA LYS A 128 -17.64 2.07 33.61
C LYS A 128 -17.67 3.41 34.35
N ALA A 129 -16.56 3.80 34.97
CA ALA A 129 -16.46 5.02 35.76
C ALA A 129 -15.52 6.01 35.05
N PRO A 130 -15.91 7.28 34.85
CA PRO A 130 -15.08 8.28 34.17
C PRO A 130 -13.72 8.51 34.85
N GLU A 131 -13.69 8.57 36.18
CA GLU A 131 -12.45 8.78 36.95
C GLU A 131 -11.45 7.64 36.73
N LEU A 132 -11.93 6.39 36.79
CA LEU A 132 -11.12 5.22 36.48
C LEU A 132 -10.74 5.17 34.99
N PHE A 133 -11.57 5.69 34.09
CA PHE A 133 -11.26 5.72 32.67
C PHE A 133 -10.06 6.61 32.39
N ASP A 134 -10.06 7.83 32.95
CA ASP A 134 -8.95 8.77 32.79
C ASP A 134 -7.66 8.24 33.45
N GLU A 135 -7.77 7.57 34.61
CA GLU A 135 -6.64 6.89 35.27
C GLU A 135 -6.03 5.78 34.38
N TRP A 136 -6.87 4.87 33.87
CA TRP A 136 -6.41 3.78 32.98
C TRP A 136 -5.81 4.30 31.68
N VAL A 137 -6.40 5.34 31.09
CA VAL A 137 -5.86 6.01 29.91
C VAL A 137 -4.49 6.61 30.20
N SER A 138 -4.33 7.31 31.32
CA SER A 138 -3.06 7.90 31.74
C SER A 138 -1.97 6.84 31.91
N LYS A 139 -2.28 5.74 32.62
CA LYS A 139 -1.35 4.62 32.82
C LYS A 139 -0.99 3.93 31.50
N LEU A 140 -1.96 3.65 30.63
CA LEU A 140 -1.69 3.07 29.32
C LEU A 140 -0.79 3.95 28.45
N ARG A 141 -0.99 5.28 28.47
CA ARG A 141 -0.11 6.23 27.77
C ARG A 141 1.32 6.17 28.30
N HIS A 142 1.50 6.18 29.62
CA HIS A 142 2.82 6.15 30.25
C HIS A 142 3.56 4.84 29.95
N HIS A 143 2.90 3.69 30.15
CA HIS A 143 3.46 2.38 29.85
C HIS A 143 3.79 2.18 28.37
N ARG A 144 2.95 2.71 27.47
CA ARG A 144 3.21 2.67 26.03
C ARG A 144 4.47 3.44 25.66
N MET A 145 4.60 4.66 26.18
CA MET A 145 5.77 5.51 25.93
C MET A 145 7.05 4.88 26.48
N PHE A 146 7.03 4.38 27.72
CA PHE A 146 8.15 3.66 28.32
C PHE A 146 8.59 2.46 27.47
N ARG A 147 7.64 1.62 27.06
CA ARG A 147 7.92 0.41 26.27
C ARG A 147 8.48 0.72 24.89
N GLN A 148 7.97 1.76 24.23
CA GLN A 148 8.53 2.23 22.97
C GLN A 148 9.97 2.72 23.14
N ASN A 149 10.30 3.34 24.27
CA ASN A 149 11.67 3.78 24.56
C ASN A 149 12.60 2.60 24.82
N GLU A 150 12.15 1.60 25.58
CA GLU A 150 12.92 0.36 25.77
C GLU A 150 13.21 -0.35 24.43
N ILE A 151 12.20 -0.47 23.56
CA ILE A 151 12.37 -1.07 22.22
C ILE A 151 13.39 -0.28 21.37
N THR A 152 13.39 1.05 21.51
CA THR A 152 14.30 1.93 20.75
C THR A 152 15.74 1.87 21.28
N LEU A 153 15.92 1.76 22.60
CA LEU A 153 17.24 1.77 23.25
C LEU A 153 17.94 0.40 23.21
N TYR A 154 17.19 -0.70 23.23
CA TYR A 154 17.72 -2.06 23.26
C TYR A 154 17.08 -2.95 22.17
N PRO A 155 17.29 -2.66 20.88
CA PRO A 155 16.65 -3.41 19.78
C PRO A 155 17.04 -4.90 19.72
N HIS A 156 18.15 -5.29 20.36
CA HIS A 156 18.69 -6.65 20.33
C HIS A 156 18.13 -7.61 21.41
N GLU A 157 17.38 -7.13 22.41
CA GLU A 157 16.75 -8.00 23.43
C GLU A 157 15.38 -8.58 23.01
N THR A 158 14.90 -8.22 21.82
CA THR A 158 13.54 -8.54 21.34
C THR A 158 13.25 -10.04 21.17
N TYR A 159 14.26 -10.92 21.28
CA TYR A 159 14.11 -12.36 21.05
C TYR A 159 13.84 -13.23 22.29
N LEU A 160 13.76 -12.66 23.50
CA LEU A 160 13.52 -13.44 24.73
C LEU A 160 12.05 -13.66 25.12
N PHE A 161 11.08 -13.26 24.28
CA PHE A 161 9.67 -13.55 24.54
C PHE A 161 9.25 -14.93 23.98
N HIS A 162 9.71 -15.99 24.66
CA HIS A 162 9.03 -17.28 24.72
C HIS A 162 8.62 -17.57 26.17
N PRO A 163 7.43 -18.12 26.43
CA PRO A 163 6.97 -18.38 27.79
C PRO A 163 7.71 -19.61 28.32
N HIS A 164 8.80 -19.43 29.06
CA HIS A 164 9.34 -20.30 30.12
C HIS A 164 10.77 -19.90 30.48
N ALA A 165 11.00 -18.69 31.01
CA ALA A 165 12.26 -18.40 31.70
C ALA A 165 12.13 -17.17 32.60
N ALA A 166 11.71 -17.37 33.85
CA ALA A 166 12.10 -16.51 34.97
C ALA A 166 11.75 -17.20 36.29
N SER A 167 12.57 -18.16 36.70
CA SER A 167 12.92 -18.41 38.11
C SER A 167 13.94 -19.53 38.16
N SER A 168 15.19 -19.19 38.44
CA SER A 168 16.17 -20.17 38.89
C SER A 168 15.92 -20.45 40.37
N PRO A 169 15.68 -21.71 40.78
CA PRO A 169 16.21 -22.22 42.02
C PRO A 169 17.40 -23.14 41.72
N SER A 170 18.40 -23.03 42.58
CA SER A 170 19.71 -23.68 42.53
C SER A 170 19.69 -25.18 42.19
N LEU A 171 20.72 -25.61 41.45
CA LEU A 171 21.17 -27.01 41.33
C LEU A 171 21.26 -27.65 42.73
N ASN A 172 20.33 -28.55 43.07
CA ASN A 172 20.64 -29.82 43.75
C ASN A 172 19.46 -30.74 44.10
N ASP A 173 18.18 -30.48 43.76
CA ASP A 173 17.08 -31.26 44.38
C ASP A 173 16.07 -31.96 43.45
N SER A 174 16.47 -32.51 42.31
CA SER A 174 15.56 -33.36 41.51
C SER A 174 16.23 -34.51 40.77
N LEU A 175 16.95 -35.36 41.52
CA LEU A 175 17.36 -36.71 41.09
C LEU A 175 16.48 -37.82 41.69
N ARG A 176 15.26 -37.51 42.17
CA ARG A 176 14.43 -38.48 42.93
C ARG A 176 12.96 -38.59 42.56
N LYS A 177 12.57 -38.34 41.31
CA LYS A 177 11.16 -38.61 40.89
C LYS A 177 10.99 -39.22 39.50
N VAL A 178 11.95 -40.03 39.06
CA VAL A 178 11.77 -40.99 37.96
C VAL A 178 11.89 -42.41 38.51
N SER A 179 10.87 -42.86 39.24
CA SER A 179 10.67 -44.28 39.57
C SER A 179 9.36 -44.52 40.34
N CYS A 180 8.21 -44.29 39.70
CA CYS A 180 7.03 -45.07 40.01
C CYS A 180 5.99 -45.07 38.88
N LEU A 181 5.61 -46.30 38.50
CA LEU A 181 4.37 -46.69 37.83
C LEU A 181 4.31 -46.54 36.30
N ARG A 182 4.97 -47.50 35.64
CA ARG A 182 4.35 -48.33 34.60
C ARG A 182 2.91 -48.72 34.98
N ARG A 183 1.99 -48.67 34.01
CA ARG A 183 1.17 -49.80 33.48
C ARG A 183 -0.24 -49.37 33.06
N ALA A 184 -0.69 -49.96 31.94
CA ALA A 184 -2.01 -49.93 31.28
C ALA A 184 -2.18 -48.76 30.27
N THR A 185 -2.44 -48.96 28.99
CA THR A 185 -2.80 -50.17 28.21
C THR A 185 -2.53 -49.85 26.73
N LEU A 186 -1.84 -50.76 26.03
CA LEU A 186 -1.66 -50.75 24.57
C LEU A 186 -2.56 -51.84 23.99
N THR A 187 -3.29 -51.55 22.91
CA THR A 187 -3.65 -52.61 21.95
C THR A 187 -3.59 -52.09 20.51
N LYS A 188 -2.60 -52.66 19.79
CA LYS A 188 -2.64 -53.19 18.41
C LYS A 188 -3.01 -52.26 17.25
N GLN A 189 -2.01 -51.84 16.47
CA GLN A 189 -1.60 -52.42 15.16
C GLN A 189 -0.51 -51.55 14.50
N ALA A 190 0.18 -52.11 13.49
CA ALA A 190 1.25 -51.52 12.66
C ALA A 190 2.71 -51.70 13.14
N SER A 191 3.14 -52.96 13.23
CA SER A 191 4.56 -53.36 13.21
C SER A 191 5.02 -53.55 11.75
N PHE A 192 5.74 -52.57 11.18
CA PHE A 192 6.78 -52.80 10.15
C PHE A 192 7.66 -51.56 9.84
N HIS A 193 7.30 -50.36 10.32
CA HIS A 193 8.07 -49.12 10.08
C HIS A 193 8.92 -48.62 11.26
N GLN A 194 8.89 -49.27 12.42
CA GLN A 194 9.59 -48.79 13.61
C GLN A 194 11.10 -49.06 13.63
N SER A 195 11.64 -50.04 12.88
CA SER A 195 13.06 -50.40 13.00
C SER A 195 14.03 -49.37 12.39
N LYS A 196 13.59 -48.64 11.34
CA LYS A 196 14.42 -47.58 10.72
C LYS A 196 14.46 -46.30 11.55
N VAL A 197 13.30 -45.89 12.10
CA VAL A 197 13.20 -44.69 12.96
C VAL A 197 13.89 -44.92 14.31
N SER A 198 13.82 -46.14 14.87
CA SER A 198 14.57 -46.47 16.08
C SER A 198 16.09 -46.48 15.85
N SER A 199 16.56 -46.89 14.67
CA SER A 199 17.99 -46.82 14.33
C SER A 199 18.47 -45.38 14.13
N TRP A 200 17.59 -44.47 13.70
CA TRP A 200 17.87 -43.03 13.57
C TRP A 200 17.95 -42.33 14.94
N LEU A 201 17.02 -42.64 15.85
CA LEU A 201 17.00 -42.10 17.22
C LEU A 201 18.17 -42.59 18.10
N HIS A 202 18.83 -43.69 17.72
CA HIS A 202 19.98 -44.23 18.44
C HIS A 202 21.34 -43.77 17.90
N SER A 203 21.38 -42.96 16.83
CA SER A 203 22.61 -42.32 16.32
C SER A 203 22.94 -41.05 17.12
N SER A 204 23.20 -41.21 18.43
CA SER A 204 23.54 -40.10 19.34
C SER A 204 24.83 -39.37 18.96
N GLU A 205 25.68 -40.00 18.16
CA GLU A 205 27.03 -39.53 17.83
C GLU A 205 27.02 -38.55 16.62
N GLU A 206 26.06 -38.68 15.71
CA GLU A 206 25.91 -37.75 14.57
C GLU A 206 25.15 -36.48 14.96
N MET A 207 24.18 -36.59 15.88
CA MET A 207 23.42 -35.45 16.39
C MET A 207 24.31 -34.53 17.25
N SER A 208 25.20 -35.12 18.06
CA SER A 208 26.18 -34.35 18.83
C SER A 208 27.22 -33.68 17.94
N LYS A 209 27.61 -34.34 16.83
CA LYS A 209 28.49 -33.74 15.82
C LYS A 209 27.81 -32.56 15.10
N CYS A 210 26.54 -32.69 14.70
CA CYS A 210 25.78 -31.61 14.08
C CYS A 210 25.57 -30.42 15.03
N SER A 211 25.28 -30.69 16.31
CA SER A 211 25.19 -29.65 17.35
C SER A 211 26.51 -28.89 17.50
N LYS A 212 27.64 -29.60 17.45
CA LYS A 212 28.97 -29.01 17.59
C LYS A 212 29.38 -28.18 16.35
N GLU A 213 29.08 -28.66 15.16
CA GLU A 213 29.27 -27.92 13.89
C GLU A 213 28.39 -26.65 13.87
N LEU A 214 27.17 -26.71 14.43
CA LEU A 214 26.28 -25.56 14.53
C LEU A 214 26.78 -24.52 15.56
N GLU A 215 27.32 -24.96 16.70
CA GLU A 215 27.98 -24.08 17.68
C GLU A 215 29.23 -23.39 17.09
N GLU A 216 30.01 -24.09 16.26
CA GLU A 216 31.15 -23.51 15.55
C GLU A 216 30.69 -22.46 14.52
N CYS A 217 29.65 -22.73 13.74
CA CYS A 217 29.04 -21.75 12.84
C CYS A 217 28.49 -20.51 13.56
N GLU A 218 27.84 -20.69 14.71
CA GLU A 218 27.38 -19.58 15.55
C GLU A 218 28.56 -18.72 16.02
N SER A 219 29.69 -19.35 16.37
CA SER A 219 30.91 -18.64 16.76
C SER A 219 31.50 -17.79 15.61
N TYR A 220 31.53 -18.32 14.39
CA TYR A 220 32.01 -17.57 13.21
C TYR A 220 31.11 -16.38 12.88
N LEU A 221 29.79 -16.53 13.00
CA LEU A 221 28.85 -15.43 12.79
C LEU A 221 28.99 -14.34 13.85
N LEU A 222 29.26 -14.72 15.10
CA LEU A 222 29.51 -13.77 16.17
C LEU A 222 30.80 -12.98 15.93
N GLU A 223 31.85 -13.64 15.47
CA GLU A 223 33.16 -13.04 15.20
C GLU A 223 33.14 -12.16 13.93
N LEU A 224 32.42 -12.58 12.88
CA LEU A 224 32.11 -11.74 11.71
C LEU A 224 31.35 -10.47 12.10
N ASN A 225 30.40 -10.57 13.02
CA ASN A 225 29.64 -9.42 13.52
C ASN A 225 30.54 -8.44 14.30
N GLN A 226 31.49 -8.95 15.09
CA GLN A 226 32.47 -8.12 15.80
C GLN A 226 33.45 -7.43 14.84
N LEU A 227 33.92 -8.14 13.80
CA LEU A 227 34.76 -7.58 12.73
C LEU A 227 34.01 -6.50 11.94
N LEU A 228 32.72 -6.71 11.64
CA LEU A 228 31.91 -5.71 10.95
C LEU A 228 31.77 -4.43 11.79
N LYS A 229 31.54 -4.57 13.10
CA LYS A 229 31.45 -3.46 14.05
C LYS A 229 32.77 -2.71 14.20
N SER A 230 33.91 -3.40 14.22
CA SER A 230 35.22 -2.74 14.30
C SER A 230 35.53 -1.95 13.01
N MET A 231 35.15 -2.48 11.83
CA MET A 231 35.25 -1.78 10.56
C MET A 231 34.32 -0.54 10.50
N GLU A 232 33.09 -0.63 11.01
CA GLU A 232 32.17 0.52 11.08
C GLU A 232 32.68 1.65 11.97
N VAL A 233 33.31 1.31 13.10
CA VAL A 233 33.91 2.32 14.01
C VAL A 233 35.04 3.05 13.31
N ILE A 234 35.93 2.35 12.59
CA ILE A 234 37.05 2.96 11.85
C ILE A 234 36.53 3.85 10.70
N HIS A 235 35.52 3.40 9.96
CA HIS A 235 34.95 4.19 8.85
C HIS A 235 34.29 5.49 9.31
N ARG A 236 33.75 5.52 10.55
CA ARG A 236 33.22 6.74 11.18
C ARG A 236 34.33 7.71 11.61
N THR A 237 35.49 7.22 12.05
CA THR A 237 36.62 8.08 12.44
C THR A 237 37.26 8.79 11.24
N TYR A 238 37.33 8.14 10.08
CA TYR A 238 37.84 8.76 8.83
C TYR A 238 36.84 9.71 8.14
N SER A 239 35.55 9.63 8.48
CA SER A 239 34.47 10.43 7.86
C SER A 239 34.07 11.67 8.68
N ALA A 240 34.72 11.93 9.82
CA ALA A 240 34.48 13.12 10.62
C ALA A 240 35.23 14.34 10.03
N PRO A 241 34.59 15.52 9.86
CA PRO A 241 35.29 16.70 9.37
C PRO A 241 36.29 17.20 10.43
N ALA A 242 37.56 17.38 10.03
CA ALA A 242 38.56 18.02 10.88
C ALA A 242 38.15 19.49 11.16
N ILE A 243 37.73 19.78 12.39
CA ILE A 243 37.50 21.16 12.85
C ILE A 243 38.87 21.84 12.97
N THR A 244 39.28 22.54 11.92
CA THR A 244 40.44 23.44 11.98
C THR A 244 39.93 24.79 12.48
N ALA A 245 40.25 25.13 13.73
CA ALA A 245 39.95 26.42 14.31
C ALA A 245 40.68 27.53 13.55
N LEU A 246 39.93 28.42 12.89
CA LEU A 246 40.44 29.64 12.26
C LEU A 246 40.78 30.66 13.36
N GLN A 247 42.07 30.75 13.72
CA GLN A 247 42.60 31.96 14.35
C GLN A 247 42.99 32.97 13.27
N VAL A 248 42.29 34.10 13.30
CA VAL A 248 42.53 35.32 12.53
C VAL A 248 43.93 35.85 12.82
N SER A 249 44.74 36.11 11.79
CA SER A 249 45.96 36.92 11.92
C SER A 249 46.02 38.01 10.84
N SER A 250 46.15 39.25 11.31
CA SER A 250 46.61 40.42 10.53
C SER A 250 48.10 40.65 10.82
N PRO A 251 48.85 41.34 9.93
CA PRO A 251 50.30 41.22 9.84
C PRO A 251 51.04 42.30 10.65
N ARG A 252 52.14 41.94 11.33
CA ARG A 252 53.21 42.88 11.71
C ARG A 252 54.60 42.23 11.72
N LEU A 253 55.56 43.07 11.30
CA LEU A 253 56.97 42.84 10.97
C LEU A 253 57.92 42.73 12.19
N HIS A 254 59.16 42.27 11.87
CA HIS A 254 60.42 42.33 12.64
C HIS A 254 60.60 41.30 13.77
N ALA A 255 61.78 40.75 14.09
CA ALA A 255 63.10 40.63 13.44
C ALA A 255 63.96 39.73 14.36
N SER A 256 64.96 39.06 13.78
CA SER A 256 66.27 38.71 14.38
C SER A 256 66.41 37.77 15.60
N ASN A 257 66.95 36.59 15.29
CA ASN A 257 68.18 35.95 15.82
C ASN A 257 68.22 35.13 17.14
N PRO A 258 69.16 34.15 17.20
CA PRO A 258 69.09 32.90 17.97
C PRO A 258 69.98 32.91 19.21
N ASN A 259 69.84 31.92 20.11
CA ASN A 259 70.91 31.37 20.96
C ASN A 259 70.47 30.07 21.67
N LEU A 260 71.28 29.01 21.52
CA LEU A 260 71.35 27.74 22.29
C LEU A 260 71.75 27.98 23.79
N PRO A 261 71.96 26.99 24.70
CA PRO A 261 71.80 25.51 24.63
C PRO A 261 71.14 24.81 25.87
N THR A 262 70.81 23.52 25.65
CA THR A 262 70.80 22.31 26.51
C THR A 262 70.85 22.36 28.05
N THR A 263 69.94 21.61 28.70
CA THR A 263 70.31 20.56 29.66
C THR A 263 69.21 19.49 29.80
N GLU A 264 69.61 18.24 29.60
CA GLU A 264 68.81 17.02 29.69
C GLU A 264 68.58 16.59 31.15
N SER A 265 67.42 16.00 31.43
CA SER A 265 67.33 14.89 32.38
C SER A 265 66.36 13.85 31.82
N ALA A 266 66.92 12.67 31.54
CA ALA A 266 66.27 11.53 30.95
C ALA A 266 65.38 10.78 31.97
N SER A 267 64.17 10.43 31.55
CA SER A 267 63.52 9.18 31.94
C SER A 267 62.87 8.59 30.68
N GLN A 268 63.53 7.57 30.13
CA GLN A 268 62.99 6.72 29.08
C GLN A 268 61.93 5.80 29.70
N GLU A 269 60.66 6.06 29.42
CA GLU A 269 59.64 5.02 29.32
C GLU A 269 59.06 5.08 27.90
N ALA A 270 59.11 3.94 27.22
CA ALA A 270 58.59 3.76 25.88
C ALA A 270 57.08 4.04 25.85
N CYS A 271 56.66 5.05 25.11
CA CYS A 271 55.25 5.26 24.78
C CYS A 271 54.84 4.27 23.67
N PRO A 272 53.76 3.49 23.83
CA PRO A 272 53.28 2.57 22.80
C PRO A 272 52.74 3.34 21.60
N GLN A 273 52.98 2.76 20.42
CA GLN A 273 52.57 3.28 19.11
C GLN A 273 51.09 3.68 19.08
N SER A 274 50.80 4.82 18.44
CA SER A 274 49.46 5.25 18.06
C SER A 274 48.80 4.24 17.11
N PRO A 275 47.59 3.74 17.37
CA PRO A 275 46.92 2.77 16.52
C PRO A 275 46.10 3.51 15.46
N ASP A 276 46.71 3.88 14.35
CA ASP A 276 45.98 4.30 13.15
C ASP A 276 46.93 4.16 11.95
N SER A 277 47.12 2.92 11.46
CA SER A 277 47.82 2.68 10.20
C SER A 277 46.91 1.98 9.17
N PRO A 278 46.98 2.33 7.87
CA PRO A 278 46.21 1.69 6.78
C PRO A 278 46.38 0.16 6.70
N THR A 279 47.41 -0.37 7.35
CA THR A 279 47.72 -1.80 7.47
C THR A 279 46.68 -2.56 8.31
N GLU A 280 46.03 -1.93 9.28
CA GLU A 280 45.04 -2.60 10.16
C GLU A 280 43.69 -2.81 9.47
N VAL A 281 43.22 -1.82 8.70
CA VAL A 281 41.97 -1.94 7.91
C VAL A 281 42.09 -3.06 6.87
N SER A 282 43.24 -3.15 6.21
CA SER A 282 43.49 -4.21 5.20
C SER A 282 43.55 -5.61 5.83
N ARG A 283 44.04 -5.73 7.07
CA ARG A 283 44.05 -7.00 7.82
C ARG A 283 42.65 -7.40 8.28
N LEU A 284 41.88 -6.48 8.88
CA LEU A 284 40.50 -6.74 9.31
C LEU A 284 39.61 -7.16 8.14
N GLN A 285 39.81 -6.55 6.97
CA GLN A 285 39.07 -6.90 5.77
C GLN A 285 39.47 -8.30 5.22
N GLN A 286 40.77 -8.66 5.27
CA GLN A 286 41.22 -10.02 4.93
C GLN A 286 40.67 -11.07 5.91
N ASP A 287 40.64 -10.76 7.20
CA ASP A 287 40.11 -11.66 8.23
C ASP A 287 38.59 -11.87 8.08
N PHE A 288 37.85 -10.80 7.73
CA PHE A 288 36.43 -10.87 7.42
C PHE A 288 36.14 -11.80 6.22
N TYR A 289 36.86 -11.62 5.10
CA TYR A 289 36.67 -12.48 3.93
C TYR A 289 37.06 -13.94 4.18
N ARG A 290 38.10 -14.18 4.99
CA ARG A 290 38.51 -15.53 5.37
C ARG A 290 37.43 -16.21 6.21
N LEU A 291 36.88 -15.53 7.21
CA LEU A 291 35.86 -16.12 8.09
C LEU A 291 34.53 -16.36 7.36
N ALA A 292 34.14 -15.43 6.47
CA ALA A 292 32.94 -15.57 5.65
C ALA A 292 33.01 -16.83 4.76
N ASN A 293 34.13 -17.03 4.05
CA ASN A 293 34.31 -18.22 3.23
C ASN A 293 34.32 -19.52 4.04
N ASN A 294 34.89 -19.53 5.24
CA ASN A 294 34.88 -20.70 6.11
C ASN A 294 33.46 -21.05 6.57
N SER A 295 32.66 -20.04 6.95
CA SER A 295 31.26 -20.23 7.36
C SER A 295 30.39 -20.76 6.20
N GLU A 296 30.61 -20.28 4.98
CA GLU A 296 29.86 -20.70 3.80
C GLU A 296 30.20 -22.16 3.42
N LEU A 297 31.48 -22.53 3.46
CA LEU A 297 31.94 -23.90 3.19
C LEU A 297 31.36 -24.91 4.18
N GLU A 298 31.25 -24.54 5.46
CA GLU A 298 30.75 -25.42 6.51
C GLU A 298 29.24 -25.63 6.41
N VAL A 299 28.47 -24.55 6.22
CA VAL A 299 27.02 -24.61 6.00
C VAL A 299 26.67 -25.38 4.72
N HIS A 300 27.41 -25.14 3.63
CA HIS A 300 27.20 -25.87 2.38
C HIS A 300 27.57 -27.36 2.52
N GLY A 301 28.59 -27.68 3.33
CA GLY A 301 28.98 -29.05 3.67
C GLY A 301 27.92 -29.80 4.50
N MET A 302 27.27 -29.11 5.46
CA MET A 302 26.15 -29.64 6.24
C MET A 302 24.92 -29.89 5.34
N TYR A 303 24.55 -28.90 4.53
CA TYR A 303 23.41 -29.00 3.62
C TYR A 303 23.56 -30.11 2.58
N SER A 304 24.76 -30.26 2.01
CA SER A 304 25.05 -31.32 1.03
C SER A 304 24.97 -32.72 1.64
N ARG A 305 25.43 -32.89 2.90
CA ARG A 305 25.32 -34.16 3.64
C ARG A 305 23.87 -34.51 3.96
N GLU A 306 23.06 -33.53 4.35
CA GLU A 306 21.64 -33.76 4.66
C GLU A 306 20.84 -34.10 3.39
N ARG A 307 21.16 -33.45 2.27
CA ARG A 307 20.56 -33.72 0.95
C ARG A 307 20.92 -35.11 0.41
N GLU A 308 22.14 -35.60 0.67
CA GLU A 308 22.56 -36.96 0.31
C GLU A 308 21.84 -38.01 1.17
N LYS A 309 21.57 -37.70 2.45
CA LYS A 309 20.78 -38.54 3.37
C LYS A 309 19.31 -38.63 2.96
N GLU A 310 18.70 -37.52 2.51
CA GLU A 310 17.36 -37.52 1.90
C GLU A 310 17.30 -38.41 0.66
N ARG A 311 18.32 -38.37 -0.21
CA ARG A 311 18.39 -39.23 -1.40
C ARG A 311 18.51 -40.71 -1.05
N GLN A 312 19.21 -41.06 0.03
CA GLN A 312 19.37 -42.46 0.47
C GLN A 312 18.12 -43.05 1.16
N MET A 313 17.21 -42.22 1.70
CA MET A 313 16.03 -42.69 2.43
C MET A 313 14.76 -42.91 1.59
N GLY A 314 14.73 -42.53 0.31
CA GLY A 314 13.72 -42.94 -0.68
C GLY A 314 12.26 -43.05 -0.20
N GLY A 315 11.50 -41.94 -0.23
CA GLY A 315 10.04 -41.99 -0.11
C GLY A 315 9.44 -40.77 0.61
N GLY A 316 8.59 -40.01 -0.09
CA GLY A 316 8.08 -38.72 0.33
C GLY A 316 6.80 -38.74 1.20
N ARG A 317 6.59 -37.58 1.85
CA ARG A 317 5.31 -36.95 2.25
C ARG A 317 4.46 -37.48 3.42
N GLU A 318 4.77 -38.57 4.11
CA GLU A 318 3.91 -39.03 5.23
C GLU A 318 4.43 -38.78 6.66
N LEU A 319 5.65 -38.28 6.85
CA LEU A 319 6.21 -38.02 8.18
C LEU A 319 5.79 -36.69 8.83
N LEU A 320 5.32 -35.72 8.03
CA LEU A 320 4.90 -34.41 8.53
C LEU A 320 3.58 -34.47 9.32
N TYR A 321 2.75 -35.48 9.05
CA TYR A 321 1.42 -35.63 9.67
C TYR A 321 1.50 -36.12 11.12
N VAL A 322 2.54 -36.89 11.47
CA VAL A 322 2.69 -37.45 12.84
C VAL A 322 3.22 -36.38 13.81
N PHE A 323 4.04 -35.44 13.35
CA PHE A 323 4.50 -34.31 14.17
C PHE A 323 3.37 -33.32 14.50
N PHE A 324 2.39 -33.18 13.60
CA PHE A 324 1.27 -32.25 13.76
C PHE A 324 0.19 -32.74 14.74
N CYS A 325 0.12 -34.05 15.02
CA CYS A 325 -0.97 -34.66 15.80
C CYS A 325 -0.70 -34.78 17.33
N MET A 326 0.44 -34.32 17.86
CA MET A 326 0.73 -34.37 19.31
C MET A 326 0.51 -33.04 20.06
N GLY A 327 -0.06 -32.02 19.42
CA GLY A 327 -0.25 -30.69 20.01
C GLY A 327 -1.66 -30.33 20.51
N GLU A 328 -2.72 -31.03 20.10
CA GLU A 328 -4.08 -30.63 20.46
C GLU A 328 -4.89 -31.74 21.13
N GLY A 329 -5.10 -31.55 22.43
CA GLY A 329 -6.08 -32.30 23.21
C GLY A 329 -7.51 -31.92 22.83
N THR A 330 -8.20 -32.89 22.23
CA THR A 330 -9.61 -33.26 22.44
C THR A 330 -10.70 -32.19 22.24
N SER A 331 -11.41 -32.25 21.11
CA SER A 331 -12.87 -32.51 21.08
C SER A 331 -13.35 -32.87 19.66
N SER A 332 -14.14 -33.94 19.57
CA SER A 332 -14.59 -34.61 18.34
C SER A 332 -15.74 -33.89 17.61
N PRO A 333 -15.92 -34.11 16.29
CA PRO A 333 -16.94 -33.47 15.48
C PRO A 333 -18.23 -34.31 15.38
N HIS A 334 -19.39 -33.64 15.39
CA HIS A 334 -20.66 -34.19 14.89
C HIS A 334 -21.07 -33.45 13.60
N SER A 335 -21.37 -34.23 12.57
CA SER A 335 -21.93 -33.85 11.27
C SER A 335 -23.44 -33.68 11.36
N LEU A 336 -24.04 -32.68 10.69
CA LEU A 336 -25.43 -32.70 10.17
C LEU A 336 -25.66 -31.63 9.06
N VAL A 337 -25.83 -32.12 7.82
CA VAL A 337 -26.83 -31.86 6.76
C VAL A 337 -27.50 -30.47 6.56
N HIS A 338 -27.45 -30.02 5.29
CA HIS A 338 -28.33 -29.13 4.51
C HIS A 338 -29.52 -28.41 5.19
N GLN A 339 -29.60 -27.09 4.98
CA GLN A 339 -30.83 -26.42 4.54
C GLN A 339 -30.55 -25.04 3.91
N ALA A 340 -31.29 -24.76 2.83
CA ALA A 340 -31.24 -23.56 2.02
C ALA A 340 -32.10 -22.41 2.58
N SER A 341 -31.94 -21.24 1.97
CA SER A 341 -32.79 -20.03 1.96
C SER A 341 -32.56 -18.95 3.02
N GLY A 342 -32.52 -17.70 2.53
CA GLY A 342 -32.64 -16.49 3.35
C GLY A 342 -31.72 -15.36 2.91
N GLU A 343 -32.07 -14.65 1.83
CA GLU A 343 -31.60 -13.29 1.59
C GLU A 343 -31.81 -12.45 2.86
N SER A 344 -30.77 -11.78 3.37
CA SER A 344 -30.94 -10.70 4.32
C SER A 344 -29.92 -9.60 4.04
N ARG A 345 -30.44 -8.45 3.66
CA ARG A 345 -29.75 -7.17 3.47
C ARG A 345 -29.01 -6.82 4.75
N VAL A 346 -27.68 -6.87 4.75
CA VAL A 346 -26.87 -6.39 5.86
C VAL A 346 -26.63 -4.90 5.66
N SER A 347 -27.35 -4.10 6.44
CA SER A 347 -27.08 -2.68 6.68
C SER A 347 -25.68 -2.50 7.26
N ILE A 348 -24.79 -1.90 6.47
CA ILE A 348 -23.45 -1.48 6.87
C ILE A 348 -23.55 -0.09 7.50
N PRO A 349 -23.00 0.18 8.70
CA PRO A 349 -22.90 1.54 9.22
C PRO A 349 -21.89 2.31 8.39
N GLU A 350 -22.33 3.40 7.75
CA GLU A 350 -21.51 4.30 6.97
C GLU A 350 -20.47 5.01 7.85
N SER A 351 -19.20 4.73 7.58
CA SER A 351 -18.06 5.57 7.95
C SER A 351 -17.15 5.59 6.72
N ILE A 352 -17.39 6.57 5.85
CA ILE A 352 -16.75 6.74 4.55
C ILE A 352 -15.61 7.75 4.72
N SER A 353 -14.39 7.42 4.28
CA SER A 353 -13.25 8.35 4.29
C SER A 353 -12.62 8.42 2.91
N GLU A 354 -13.07 9.35 2.07
CA GLU A 354 -12.56 9.57 0.72
C GLU A 354 -11.30 10.45 0.74
N PHE A 355 -10.11 9.91 0.50
CA PHE A 355 -8.89 10.74 0.40
C PHE A 355 -8.95 11.63 -0.86
N PHE A 356 -9.24 12.90 -0.66
CA PHE A 356 -9.14 14.00 -1.62
C PHE A 356 -7.76 14.65 -1.55
N ASP A 357 -7.23 15.01 -2.72
CA ASP A 357 -5.96 15.75 -2.82
C ASP A 357 -6.09 17.25 -2.57
N ALA A 358 -7.30 17.78 -2.41
CA ALA A 358 -7.53 19.21 -2.24
C ALA A 358 -7.88 19.58 -0.80
N GLN A 359 -7.21 20.60 -0.27
CA GLN A 359 -7.51 21.18 1.04
C GLN A 359 -8.85 21.96 0.98
N GLU A 360 -9.92 21.42 1.57
CA GLU A 360 -11.17 22.17 1.74
C GLU A 360 -11.03 23.19 2.87
N TYR A 361 -11.05 24.48 2.52
CA TYR A 361 -11.33 25.54 3.49
C TYR A 361 -12.85 25.67 3.64
N LEU A 362 -13.38 25.29 4.81
CA LEU A 362 -14.74 25.61 5.20
C LEU A 362 -14.84 27.11 5.47
N LEU A 363 -15.29 27.89 4.48
CA LEU A 363 -15.91 29.18 4.73
C LEU A 363 -17.41 28.95 4.82
N SER A 364 -17.93 29.14 6.03
CA SER A 364 -19.34 28.99 6.38
C SER A 364 -20.24 29.74 5.40
N SER A 365 -21.03 28.99 4.64
CA SER A 365 -22.18 29.53 3.90
C SER A 365 -23.41 28.81 4.43
N SER A 366 -24.16 29.54 5.25
CA SER A 366 -25.47 29.18 5.78
C SER A 366 -26.46 29.04 4.61
N SER A 367 -27.16 27.92 4.51
CA SER A 367 -28.39 27.83 3.71
C SER A 367 -29.32 26.81 4.32
N SER A 368 -30.46 27.30 4.80
CA SER A 368 -31.60 26.55 5.29
C SER A 368 -32.24 25.75 4.16
N GLU A 369 -32.52 24.48 4.43
CA GLU A 369 -33.39 23.63 3.63
C GLU A 369 -34.84 24.14 3.74
N ASN A 370 -35.54 24.25 2.60
CA ASN A 370 -37.00 24.32 2.58
C ASN A 370 -37.54 23.54 1.38
N GLU A 371 -38.67 22.91 1.64
CA GLU A 371 -39.28 21.79 0.91
C GLU A 371 -39.91 22.13 -0.45
N VAL A 372 -39.96 21.08 -1.29
CA VAL A 372 -41.01 20.61 -2.23
C VAL A 372 -41.99 21.65 -2.81
N SER A 373 -42.06 21.68 -4.15
CA SER A 373 -43.33 21.90 -4.87
C SER A 373 -43.27 21.25 -6.25
N ASP A 374 -44.18 20.32 -6.49
CA ASP A 374 -44.61 19.88 -7.83
C ASP A 374 -45.29 21.04 -8.56
N ASP A 375 -45.08 21.16 -9.87
CA ASP A 375 -46.13 21.59 -10.80
C ASP A 375 -45.81 21.14 -12.24
N ASP A 376 -46.80 20.46 -12.83
CA ASP A 376 -46.84 19.97 -14.21
C ASP A 376 -47.43 21.06 -15.13
N SER A 377 -46.92 21.17 -16.36
CA SER A 377 -47.66 21.51 -17.61
C SER A 377 -46.68 21.98 -18.69
N TYR A 378 -46.93 21.93 -20.00
CA TYR A 378 -47.78 21.19 -20.93
C TYR A 378 -47.41 21.77 -22.31
N ILE A 379 -47.06 20.91 -23.29
CA ILE A 379 -47.16 21.08 -24.77
C ILE A 379 -46.41 22.25 -25.47
N SER A 380 -45.55 21.90 -26.43
CA SER A 380 -45.96 21.86 -27.86
C SER A 380 -44.93 21.20 -28.79
N ASP A 381 -45.49 20.40 -29.70
CA ASP A 381 -44.92 19.82 -30.92
C ASP A 381 -44.38 20.89 -31.89
N VAL A 382 -43.48 20.48 -32.81
CA VAL A 382 -43.75 20.38 -34.27
C VAL A 382 -42.49 19.89 -35.01
N SER A 383 -42.66 18.69 -35.58
CA SER A 383 -42.24 18.07 -36.84
C SER A 383 -41.06 18.58 -37.71
N ASP A 384 -40.23 17.59 -38.09
CA ASP A 384 -39.77 17.16 -39.43
C ASP A 384 -39.65 18.18 -40.58
N THR A 385 -38.46 18.20 -41.21
CA THR A 385 -38.35 17.96 -42.66
C THR A 385 -36.98 17.40 -43.04
N VAL A 386 -37.03 16.28 -43.76
CA VAL A 386 -35.96 15.68 -44.57
C VAL A 386 -35.65 16.54 -45.81
N SER A 387 -34.41 16.50 -46.28
CA SER A 387 -34.10 16.63 -47.72
C SER A 387 -32.79 15.90 -48.02
N MET A 388 -32.94 14.81 -48.78
CA MET A 388 -31.91 14.21 -49.62
C MET A 388 -31.81 15.03 -50.90
N ASP A 389 -30.60 15.16 -51.47
CA ASP A 389 -30.45 15.09 -52.91
C ASP A 389 -29.03 14.69 -53.35
N THR A 390 -29.00 14.21 -54.59
CA THR A 390 -28.20 13.10 -55.11
C THR A 390 -27.08 13.57 -56.05
N PHE A 391 -26.09 12.69 -56.23
CA PHE A 391 -24.99 12.64 -57.22
C PHE A 391 -25.22 13.25 -58.62
N ASP A 392 -24.17 13.88 -59.16
CA ASP A 392 -23.51 13.62 -60.46
C ASP A 392 -22.19 14.44 -60.47
N GLY A 393 -21.00 14.05 -60.97
CA GLY A 393 -20.61 13.23 -62.11
C GLY A 393 -19.94 14.12 -63.16
N GLY A 394 -18.60 14.09 -63.30
CA GLY A 394 -17.92 14.86 -64.36
C GLY A 394 -16.40 14.94 -64.27
N SER A 395 -15.72 14.14 -65.10
CA SER A 395 -14.26 14.02 -65.26
C SER A 395 -13.57 15.24 -65.88
N ALA A 396 -12.32 15.51 -65.49
CA ALA A 396 -11.24 15.85 -66.43
C ALA A 396 -9.86 15.46 -65.86
N ARG A 397 -9.16 14.62 -66.63
CA ARG A 397 -7.82 14.11 -66.39
C ARG A 397 -6.77 15.16 -66.78
N HIS A 398 -5.72 15.31 -65.97
CA HIS A 398 -4.35 15.47 -66.48
C HIS A 398 -3.37 14.73 -65.57
N ASN A 399 -2.59 13.86 -66.20
CA ASN A 399 -1.69 12.89 -65.62
C ASN A 399 -0.25 13.40 -65.77
N SER A 400 0.56 13.35 -64.71
CA SER A 400 1.95 12.85 -64.68
C SER A 400 2.76 13.48 -63.53
N GLY A 401 3.28 12.64 -62.64
CA GLY A 401 4.10 13.05 -61.51
C GLY A 401 4.12 12.02 -60.38
N THR A 402 4.25 10.74 -60.72
CA THR A 402 4.29 9.60 -59.81
C THR A 402 5.50 9.69 -58.87
N ARG A 403 5.32 10.28 -57.68
CA ARG A 403 6.11 9.94 -56.49
C ARG A 403 5.22 9.10 -55.59
N ARG A 404 5.35 7.77 -55.71
CA ARG A 404 4.90 6.84 -54.66
C ARG A 404 5.68 7.21 -53.40
N ILE A 405 5.07 8.01 -52.53
CA ILE A 405 5.45 8.05 -51.13
C ILE A 405 4.92 6.74 -50.57
N SER A 406 5.76 5.71 -50.62
CA SER A 406 5.67 4.59 -49.70
C SER A 406 5.58 5.23 -48.30
N SER A 407 4.40 5.15 -47.69
CA SER A 407 4.20 5.42 -46.27
C SER A 407 5.04 4.43 -45.50
N VAL A 408 6.33 4.71 -45.38
CA VAL A 408 7.16 4.17 -44.32
C VAL A 408 6.48 4.65 -43.05
N MET A 409 5.77 3.76 -42.37
CA MET A 409 5.34 4.02 -41.00
C MET A 409 6.62 4.32 -40.24
N THR A 410 6.90 5.59 -39.99
CA THR A 410 7.90 5.97 -39.01
C THR A 410 7.39 5.44 -37.69
N LEU A 411 7.83 4.24 -37.31
CA LEU A 411 7.74 3.74 -35.94
C LEU A 411 8.47 4.78 -35.10
N THR A 412 7.71 5.73 -34.55
CA THR A 412 8.22 6.74 -33.64
C THR A 412 8.83 5.98 -32.48
N ARG A 413 10.15 6.07 -32.33
CA ARG A 413 10.86 5.39 -31.25
C ARG A 413 10.40 6.03 -29.94
N ARG A 414 9.64 5.28 -29.14
CA ARG A 414 9.18 5.71 -27.81
C ARG A 414 10.36 5.77 -26.84
N ARG A 415 10.27 6.62 -25.83
CA ARG A 415 11.33 6.76 -24.81
C ARG A 415 11.47 5.48 -23.97
N SER A 416 12.69 5.18 -23.57
CA SER A 416 13.03 4.02 -22.72
C SER A 416 13.31 4.40 -21.26
N THR A 417 13.44 5.69 -20.96
CA THR A 417 13.75 6.21 -19.62
C THR A 417 13.01 7.52 -19.39
N LEU A 418 12.79 7.88 -18.11
CA LEU A 418 12.30 9.21 -17.75
C LEU A 418 13.42 10.26 -17.81
N PRO A 419 13.10 11.56 -17.89
CA PRO A 419 14.08 12.64 -17.91
C PRO A 419 14.90 12.76 -16.62
N SER A 420 14.33 12.39 -15.47
CA SER A 420 14.98 12.48 -14.16
C SER A 420 14.60 11.28 -13.27
N PRO A 421 15.52 10.79 -12.41
CA PRO A 421 15.20 9.84 -11.36
C PRO A 421 14.16 10.38 -10.37
N CYS A 422 13.50 9.47 -9.66
CA CYS A 422 12.59 9.79 -8.58
C CYS A 422 13.35 10.55 -7.47
N PRO A 423 12.73 11.55 -6.85
CA PRO A 423 13.33 12.26 -5.73
C PRO A 423 13.75 11.30 -4.62
N SER A 424 14.94 11.51 -4.05
CA SER A 424 15.33 10.84 -2.80
C SER A 424 14.44 11.33 -1.66
N SER A 425 13.27 10.70 -1.46
CA SER A 425 12.26 11.23 -0.55
C SER A 425 12.69 11.01 0.91
N THR A 426 12.92 12.09 1.64
CA THR A 426 12.99 12.13 3.11
C THR A 426 11.61 12.41 3.74
N VAL A 427 10.58 12.61 2.91
CA VAL A 427 9.22 12.97 3.33
C VAL A 427 8.51 11.76 3.90
N SER A 428 8.51 11.67 5.24
CA SER A 428 7.76 10.64 5.94
C SER A 428 6.26 10.89 5.83
N LEU A 429 5.49 9.93 5.30
CA LEU A 429 4.02 9.93 5.36
C LEU A 429 3.51 10.11 6.80
N TRP A 430 4.28 9.63 7.78
CA TRP A 430 4.02 9.89 9.19
C TRP A 430 4.04 11.38 9.52
N ASN A 431 4.96 12.18 8.98
CA ASN A 431 5.00 13.62 9.22
C ASN A 431 3.77 14.33 8.63
N ILE A 432 3.28 13.89 7.47
CA ILE A 432 2.06 14.43 6.86
C ILE A 432 0.83 14.07 7.69
N LEU A 433 0.70 12.79 8.08
CA LEU A 433 -0.38 12.32 8.95
C LEU A 433 -0.32 13.02 10.31
N ARG A 434 0.87 13.17 10.89
CA ARG A 434 1.15 13.88 12.16
C ARG A 434 0.73 15.34 12.10
N ASN A 435 1.10 16.06 11.04
CA ASN A 435 0.78 17.48 10.88
C ASN A 435 -0.72 17.73 10.65
N ASN A 436 -1.49 16.68 10.39
CA ASN A 436 -2.92 16.75 10.14
C ASN A 436 -3.75 15.93 11.14
N ILE A 437 -3.16 15.54 12.29
CA ILE A 437 -3.89 14.90 13.40
C ILE A 437 -5.02 15.82 13.88
N GLY A 438 -6.24 15.27 13.99
CA GLY A 438 -7.43 16.01 14.40
C GLY A 438 -8.16 16.75 13.26
N LYS A 439 -7.57 16.78 12.05
CA LYS A 439 -8.26 17.19 10.82
C LYS A 439 -8.86 15.96 10.15
N ASP A 440 -9.85 16.20 9.30
CA ASP A 440 -10.34 15.18 8.39
C ASP A 440 -9.23 14.83 7.39
N LEU A 441 -8.57 13.69 7.60
CA LEU A 441 -7.44 13.21 6.77
C LEU A 441 -7.84 13.02 5.31
N SER A 442 -9.14 12.88 5.06
CA SER A 442 -9.73 12.83 3.74
C SER A 442 -9.53 14.14 2.96
N LYS A 443 -9.26 15.27 3.63
CA LYS A 443 -9.10 16.62 3.05
C LYS A 443 -7.65 17.12 3.07
N VAL A 444 -6.69 16.24 3.34
CA VAL A 444 -5.27 16.60 3.44
C VAL A 444 -4.61 16.37 2.09
N ALA A 445 -4.20 17.48 1.45
CA ALA A 445 -3.41 17.42 0.22
C ALA A 445 -2.10 16.66 0.46
N MET A 446 -1.86 15.61 -0.33
CA MET A 446 -0.58 14.92 -0.33
C MET A 446 0.48 15.80 -1.02
N PRO A 447 1.69 15.92 -0.45
CA PRO A 447 2.80 16.60 -1.10
C PRO A 447 3.21 15.91 -2.41
N VAL A 448 3.60 16.70 -3.41
CA VAL A 448 3.92 16.21 -4.77
C VAL A 448 5.05 15.16 -4.79
N GLN A 449 5.93 15.12 -3.78
CA GLN A 449 7.02 14.15 -3.70
C GLN A 449 6.54 12.71 -3.49
N LEU A 450 5.31 12.52 -3.01
CA LEU A 450 4.69 11.20 -2.88
C LEU A 450 3.96 10.77 -4.15
N ASN A 451 3.83 11.69 -5.10
CA ASN A 451 3.26 11.38 -6.39
C ASN A 451 4.28 10.70 -7.29
N GLU A 452 3.77 9.91 -8.21
CA GLU A 452 4.49 9.50 -9.42
C GLU A 452 4.05 10.39 -10.59
N PRO A 453 4.88 10.58 -11.62
CA PRO A 453 4.61 11.49 -12.74
C PRO A 453 3.58 10.96 -13.76
N ILE A 454 2.54 10.26 -13.29
CA ILE A 454 1.36 9.90 -14.07
C ILE A 454 0.08 10.14 -13.27
N ASN A 455 -1.07 10.27 -13.96
CA ASN A 455 -2.37 10.42 -13.31
C ASN A 455 -3.25 9.16 -13.40
N THR A 456 -4.44 9.19 -12.81
CA THR A 456 -5.40 8.08 -12.86
C THR A 456 -5.86 7.73 -14.29
N LEU A 457 -5.96 8.70 -15.21
CA LEU A 457 -6.35 8.42 -16.60
C LEU A 457 -5.28 7.58 -17.33
N GLN A 458 -4.01 7.86 -17.06
CA GLN A 458 -2.87 7.08 -17.55
C GLN A 458 -2.82 5.70 -16.89
N ARG A 459 -3.12 5.58 -15.58
CA ARG A 459 -3.27 4.29 -14.90
C ARG A 459 -4.34 3.40 -15.54
N LEU A 460 -5.47 3.97 -15.99
CA LEU A 460 -6.48 3.20 -16.73
C LEU A 460 -5.95 2.70 -18.08
N CYS A 461 -5.07 3.46 -18.74
CA CYS A 461 -4.42 3.04 -19.97
C CYS A 461 -3.41 1.91 -19.76
N GLU A 462 -2.77 1.80 -18.58
CA GLU A 462 -1.85 0.70 -18.25
C GLU A 462 -2.51 -0.67 -18.28
N GLU A 463 -3.83 -0.75 -18.10
CA GLU A 463 -4.56 -2.01 -18.20
C GLU A 463 -4.50 -2.62 -19.61
N LEU A 464 -4.14 -1.82 -20.62
CA LEU A 464 -3.90 -2.27 -21.98
C LEU A 464 -2.43 -2.63 -22.27
N GLU A 465 -1.55 -2.69 -21.25
CA GLU A 465 -0.16 -3.12 -21.43
C GLU A 465 -0.07 -4.50 -22.10
N TYR A 466 -1.00 -5.41 -21.80
CA TYR A 466 -1.05 -6.76 -22.36
C TYR A 466 -2.27 -6.98 -23.29
N SER A 467 -2.63 -5.95 -24.07
CA SER A 467 -3.79 -5.99 -24.98
C SER A 467 -3.73 -7.12 -26.02
N GLU A 468 -2.55 -7.65 -26.34
CA GLU A 468 -2.38 -8.79 -27.25
C GLU A 468 -3.12 -10.05 -26.79
N LEU A 469 -3.42 -10.19 -25.50
CA LEU A 469 -4.29 -11.28 -24.99
C LEU A 469 -5.70 -11.18 -25.57
N LEU A 470 -6.22 -9.97 -25.80
CA LEU A 470 -7.52 -9.76 -26.44
C LEU A 470 -7.47 -10.03 -27.95
N ASP A 471 -6.33 -9.74 -28.60
CA ASP A 471 -6.12 -10.10 -30.00
C ASP A 471 -6.14 -11.63 -30.21
N ILE A 472 -5.49 -12.37 -29.29
CA ILE A 472 -5.51 -13.85 -29.28
C ILE A 472 -6.92 -14.35 -28.98
N ALA A 473 -7.62 -13.76 -28.01
CA ALA A 473 -9.00 -14.12 -27.68
C ALA A 473 -9.93 -13.95 -28.90
N ASN A 474 -9.83 -12.84 -29.64
CA ASN A 474 -10.65 -12.59 -30.83
C ASN A 474 -10.35 -13.54 -32.01
N GLN A 475 -9.26 -14.32 -31.95
CA GLN A 475 -8.89 -15.34 -32.94
C GLN A 475 -9.18 -16.78 -32.48
N THR A 476 -9.67 -16.96 -31.25
CA THR A 476 -9.86 -18.29 -30.64
C THR A 476 -11.32 -18.75 -30.80
N GLU A 477 -11.57 -19.82 -31.53
CA GLU A 477 -12.93 -20.32 -31.79
C GLU A 477 -13.63 -20.89 -30.55
N ASP A 478 -12.88 -21.57 -29.68
CA ASP A 478 -13.43 -22.18 -28.47
C ASP A 478 -13.78 -21.11 -27.41
N PRO A 479 -15.06 -20.94 -27.03
CA PRO A 479 -15.46 -19.95 -26.02
C PRO A 479 -14.84 -20.19 -24.65
N TYR A 480 -14.52 -21.43 -24.27
CA TYR A 480 -13.87 -21.71 -22.99
C TYR A 480 -12.43 -21.21 -22.97
N GLN A 481 -11.68 -21.47 -24.05
CA GLN A 481 -10.32 -20.95 -24.20
C GLN A 481 -10.30 -19.42 -24.39
N ARG A 482 -11.28 -18.82 -25.08
CA ARG A 482 -11.44 -17.34 -25.10
C ARG A 482 -11.58 -16.76 -23.71
N MET A 483 -12.42 -17.38 -22.87
CA MET A 483 -12.62 -16.96 -21.50
C MET A 483 -11.32 -17.00 -20.69
N VAL A 484 -10.43 -17.98 -20.92
CA VAL A 484 -9.10 -18.03 -20.28
C VAL A 484 -8.24 -16.81 -20.64
N TYR A 485 -8.21 -16.42 -21.92
CA TYR A 485 -7.45 -15.24 -22.37
C TYR A 485 -8.03 -13.93 -21.81
N VAL A 486 -9.37 -13.78 -21.81
CA VAL A 486 -10.03 -12.61 -21.21
C VAL A 486 -9.79 -12.54 -19.69
N ALA A 487 -9.86 -13.68 -18.99
CA ALA A 487 -9.55 -13.73 -17.56
C ALA A 487 -8.10 -13.38 -17.26
N THR A 488 -7.18 -13.85 -18.09
CA THR A 488 -5.75 -13.56 -17.94
C THR A 488 -5.44 -12.09 -18.25
N PHE A 489 -6.12 -11.48 -19.24
CA PHE A 489 -6.07 -10.04 -19.48
C PHE A 489 -6.59 -9.24 -18.28
N ALA A 490 -7.70 -9.65 -17.68
CA ALA A 490 -8.24 -8.99 -16.50
C ALA A 490 -7.31 -9.08 -15.27
N ILE A 491 -6.56 -10.18 -15.13
CA ILE A 491 -5.54 -10.35 -14.07
C ILE A 491 -4.30 -9.48 -14.35
N SER A 492 -3.84 -9.40 -15.60
CA SER A 492 -2.59 -8.69 -15.94
C SER A 492 -2.66 -7.19 -15.66
N ALA A 493 -3.86 -6.60 -15.63
CA ALA A 493 -4.12 -5.22 -15.21
C ALA A 493 -3.60 -4.87 -13.80
N TYR A 494 -3.35 -5.86 -12.93
CA TYR A 494 -2.84 -5.65 -11.57
C TYR A 494 -1.31 -5.71 -11.49
N ALA A 495 -0.63 -6.26 -12.51
CA ALA A 495 0.79 -6.60 -12.45
C ALA A 495 1.68 -5.37 -12.20
N SER A 496 1.41 -4.25 -12.88
CA SER A 496 2.25 -3.04 -12.77
C SER A 496 2.21 -2.40 -11.38
N SER A 497 1.22 -2.75 -10.55
CA SER A 497 1.08 -2.18 -9.21
C SER A 497 2.11 -2.71 -8.19
N TYR A 498 2.71 -3.88 -8.44
CA TYR A 498 3.59 -4.58 -7.50
C TYR A 498 4.78 -3.71 -7.06
N TYR A 499 5.46 -3.08 -8.01
CA TYR A 499 6.62 -2.23 -7.76
C TYR A 499 6.26 -0.79 -7.34
N ARG A 500 4.97 -0.47 -7.27
CA ARG A 500 4.46 0.90 -7.17
C ARG A 500 3.61 1.15 -5.91
N ALA A 501 3.69 0.26 -4.92
CA ALA A 501 2.99 0.38 -3.64
C ALA A 501 3.38 1.65 -2.83
N GLY A 502 4.52 2.27 -3.16
CA GLY A 502 5.03 3.47 -2.51
C GLY A 502 4.49 4.79 -3.04
N SER A 503 3.90 4.80 -4.24
CA SER A 503 3.65 6.01 -5.02
C SER A 503 2.17 6.21 -5.31
N LYS A 504 1.75 7.47 -5.39
CA LYS A 504 0.35 7.84 -5.69
C LYS A 504 0.25 8.51 -7.07
N PRO A 505 -0.62 8.08 -7.99
CA PRO A 505 -0.85 8.83 -9.21
C PRO A 505 -1.48 10.20 -8.91
N PHE A 506 -1.24 11.20 -9.75
CA PHE A 506 -1.99 12.46 -9.68
C PHE A 506 -3.49 12.20 -9.85
N ASN A 507 -4.30 12.87 -9.04
CA ASN A 507 -5.75 12.91 -9.24
C ASN A 507 -6.04 13.86 -10.41
N PRO A 508 -6.70 13.39 -11.49
CA PRO A 508 -7.03 14.24 -12.63
C PRO A 508 -7.98 15.37 -12.24
N VAL A 509 -7.83 16.55 -12.87
CA VAL A 509 -8.80 17.63 -12.68
C VAL A 509 -10.06 17.43 -13.51
N LEU A 510 -11.19 18.01 -13.11
CA LEU A 510 -12.48 17.86 -13.80
C LEU A 510 -12.41 18.35 -15.27
N GLY A 511 -12.67 17.46 -16.22
CA GLY A 511 -12.54 17.70 -17.66
C GLY A 511 -11.12 17.52 -18.21
N GLU A 512 -10.16 17.08 -17.39
CA GLU A 512 -8.86 16.62 -17.89
C GLU A 512 -9.06 15.37 -18.76
N THR A 513 -8.29 15.27 -19.84
CA THR A 513 -8.36 14.18 -20.80
C THR A 513 -6.99 13.52 -20.99
N TYR A 514 -6.97 12.28 -21.46
CA TYR A 514 -5.73 11.61 -21.87
C TYR A 514 -6.00 10.73 -23.08
N GLU A 515 -5.18 10.85 -24.13
CA GLU A 515 -5.17 9.88 -25.24
C GLU A 515 -3.89 9.02 -25.29
N CYS A 516 -4.01 7.83 -25.87
CA CYS A 516 -2.88 6.98 -26.21
C CYS A 516 -3.16 6.21 -27.51
N ASP A 517 -2.49 6.60 -28.59
CA ASP A 517 -2.50 5.87 -29.86
C ASP A 517 -1.30 4.92 -29.92
N ARG A 518 -1.59 3.62 -30.05
CA ARG A 518 -0.58 2.54 -30.12
C ARG A 518 -0.71 1.80 -31.46
N PRO A 519 -0.20 2.35 -32.58
CA PRO A 519 -0.19 1.63 -33.86
C PRO A 519 0.56 0.29 -33.79
N ASP A 520 1.57 0.20 -32.91
CA ASP A 520 2.35 -1.01 -32.65
C ASP A 520 1.55 -2.13 -31.94
N LYS A 521 0.53 -1.75 -31.14
CA LYS A 521 -0.40 -2.68 -30.48
C LYS A 521 -1.80 -2.72 -31.12
N GLY A 522 -2.04 -1.89 -32.14
CA GLY A 522 -3.30 -1.87 -32.89
C GLY A 522 -4.50 -1.26 -32.18
N PHE A 523 -4.31 -0.45 -31.13
CA PHE A 523 -5.41 0.21 -30.41
C PHE A 523 -5.22 1.71 -30.29
N ARG A 524 -6.33 2.42 -30.08
CA ARG A 524 -6.38 3.83 -29.72
C ARG A 524 -7.25 4.01 -28.47
N PHE A 525 -6.72 4.70 -27.46
CA PHE A 525 -7.33 4.87 -26.15
C PHE A 525 -7.62 6.34 -25.86
N ILE A 526 -8.75 6.62 -25.21
CA ILE A 526 -9.11 7.93 -24.67
C ILE A 526 -9.67 7.79 -23.26
N ALA A 527 -9.43 8.79 -22.43
CA ALA A 527 -10.01 8.89 -21.09
C ALA A 527 -10.32 10.33 -20.73
N GLU A 528 -11.31 10.52 -19.86
CA GLU A 528 -11.73 11.83 -19.35
C GLU A 528 -12.11 11.72 -17.86
N GLN A 529 -11.75 12.75 -17.09
CA GLN A 529 -12.25 12.91 -15.74
C GLN A 529 -13.66 13.50 -15.77
N VAL A 530 -14.67 12.63 -15.77
CA VAL A 530 -16.08 12.98 -15.96
C VAL A 530 -16.75 13.52 -14.69
N SER A 531 -16.21 13.20 -13.51
CA SER A 531 -16.67 13.74 -12.23
C SER A 531 -15.52 13.88 -11.23
N HIS A 532 -15.66 14.82 -10.30
CA HIS A 532 -14.67 15.04 -9.24
C HIS A 532 -15.24 14.82 -7.82
N HIS A 533 -16.57 14.94 -7.64
CA HIS A 533 -17.25 14.64 -6.38
C HIS A 533 -18.50 13.79 -6.62
N PRO A 534 -18.41 12.45 -6.51
CA PRO A 534 -17.18 11.66 -6.28
C PRO A 534 -16.26 11.65 -7.53
N PRO A 535 -14.97 11.33 -7.38
CA PRO A 535 -14.05 11.24 -8.52
C PRO A 535 -14.41 10.04 -9.40
N VAL A 536 -14.72 10.29 -10.67
CA VAL A 536 -15.00 9.26 -11.67
C VAL A 536 -14.17 9.55 -12.91
N SER A 537 -13.40 8.55 -13.32
CA SER A 537 -12.64 8.57 -14.57
C SER A 537 -13.29 7.58 -15.53
N ALA A 538 -13.60 8.01 -16.74
CA ALA A 538 -14.13 7.15 -17.80
C ALA A 538 -13.07 6.95 -18.88
N CYS A 539 -12.97 5.75 -19.44
CA CYS A 539 -12.07 5.47 -20.56
C CYS A 539 -12.70 4.56 -21.62
N HIS A 540 -12.21 4.69 -22.84
CA HIS A 540 -12.65 3.92 -24.00
C HIS A 540 -11.45 3.63 -24.92
N SER A 541 -11.38 2.43 -25.46
CA SER A 541 -10.35 1.98 -26.40
C SER A 541 -10.98 1.23 -27.56
N ASP A 542 -10.59 1.62 -28.78
CA ASP A 542 -10.95 0.91 -30.00
C ASP A 542 -9.73 0.19 -30.58
N SER A 543 -9.92 -1.06 -30.99
CA SER A 543 -9.01 -1.85 -31.82
C SER A 543 -9.81 -2.47 -32.98
N LYS A 544 -9.12 -3.07 -33.95
CA LYS A 544 -9.77 -3.91 -34.97
C LYS A 544 -10.37 -5.18 -34.36
N ASN A 545 -9.78 -5.69 -33.28
CA ASN A 545 -10.09 -6.99 -32.69
C ASN A 545 -10.89 -6.90 -31.40
N PHE A 546 -10.91 -5.74 -30.75
CA PHE A 546 -11.64 -5.56 -29.50
C PHE A 546 -12.08 -4.11 -29.33
N CYS A 547 -13.07 -3.90 -28.48
CA CYS A 547 -13.35 -2.60 -27.89
C CYS A 547 -13.40 -2.77 -26.38
N PHE A 548 -12.70 -1.91 -25.65
CA PHE A 548 -12.55 -1.94 -24.20
C PHE A 548 -13.04 -0.62 -23.60
N TRP A 549 -13.86 -0.65 -22.57
CA TRP A 549 -14.27 0.57 -21.86
C TRP A 549 -14.60 0.29 -20.40
N GLN A 550 -14.56 1.34 -19.60
CA GLN A 550 -14.95 1.32 -18.20
C GLN A 550 -15.13 2.74 -17.67
N ASP A 551 -15.90 2.85 -16.59
CA ASP A 551 -15.82 3.99 -15.69
C ASP A 551 -15.49 3.49 -14.28
N VAL A 552 -14.53 4.16 -13.65
CA VAL A 552 -14.00 3.75 -12.35
C VAL A 552 -14.10 4.88 -11.35
N ARG A 553 -14.68 4.54 -10.21
CA ARG A 553 -14.72 5.37 -9.00
C ARG A 553 -13.93 4.68 -7.91
N TRP A 554 -12.93 5.37 -7.37
CA TRP A 554 -12.07 4.82 -6.34
C TRP A 554 -12.56 5.23 -4.96
N LYS A 555 -12.87 4.24 -4.11
CA LYS A 555 -13.19 4.48 -2.70
C LYS A 555 -12.06 4.01 -1.81
N ASN A 556 -11.35 4.96 -1.24
CA ASN A 556 -10.26 4.68 -0.32
C ASN A 556 -10.80 4.51 1.12
N LYS A 557 -10.15 3.69 1.94
CA LYS A 557 -10.42 3.54 3.37
C LYS A 557 -9.10 3.35 4.11
N PHE A 558 -8.84 4.15 5.12
CA PHE A 558 -7.63 4.03 5.93
C PHE A 558 -7.92 3.29 7.24
N TRP A 559 -7.15 2.24 7.49
CA TRP A 559 -7.27 1.35 8.64
C TRP A 559 -6.14 1.55 9.65
N GLY A 560 -5.48 2.70 9.65
CA GLY A 560 -4.37 3.01 10.54
C GLY A 560 -3.01 2.60 9.96
N LYS A 561 -2.71 1.31 9.84
CA LYS A 561 -1.44 0.86 9.21
C LYS A 561 -1.54 0.63 7.70
N SER A 562 -2.74 0.41 7.20
CA SER A 562 -3.01 0.04 5.81
C SER A 562 -4.11 0.92 5.19
N MET A 563 -4.10 1.04 3.87
CA MET A 563 -5.12 1.74 3.08
C MET A 563 -5.72 0.76 2.09
N GLU A 564 -7.02 0.56 2.22
CA GLU A 564 -7.82 -0.24 1.31
C GLU A 564 -8.34 0.68 0.19
N ILE A 565 -8.17 0.25 -1.05
CA ILE A 565 -8.62 0.90 -2.28
C ILE A 565 -9.67 -0.01 -2.87
N VAL A 566 -10.92 0.46 -2.85
CA VAL A 566 -12.08 -0.27 -3.36
C VAL A 566 -12.49 0.36 -4.69
N PRO A 567 -12.13 -0.25 -5.83
CA PRO A 567 -12.64 0.20 -7.12
C PRO A 567 -14.14 -0.11 -7.20
N MET A 568 -14.91 0.88 -7.63
CA MET A 568 -16.33 0.76 -7.98
C MET A 568 -16.48 1.06 -9.46
N GLY A 569 -17.27 0.23 -10.14
CA GLY A 569 -17.40 0.27 -11.59
C GLY A 569 -17.13 -1.09 -12.20
N THR A 570 -17.39 -1.18 -13.49
CA THR A 570 -17.36 -2.42 -14.24
C THR A 570 -16.47 -2.23 -15.48
N THR A 571 -15.69 -3.26 -15.80
CA THR A 571 -14.87 -3.28 -17.01
C THR A 571 -15.53 -4.11 -18.09
N HIS A 572 -15.51 -3.61 -19.31
CA HIS A 572 -16.16 -4.23 -20.46
C HIS A 572 -15.17 -4.45 -21.60
N VAL A 573 -15.32 -5.58 -22.29
CA VAL A 573 -14.63 -5.90 -23.55
C VAL A 573 -15.60 -6.51 -24.52
N THR A 574 -15.60 -6.06 -25.77
CA THR A 574 -16.26 -6.77 -26.87
C THR A 574 -15.25 -7.38 -27.82
N LEU A 575 -15.53 -8.59 -28.31
CA LEU A 575 -14.73 -9.28 -29.33
C LEU A 575 -15.61 -9.45 -30.59
N PRO A 576 -15.44 -8.60 -31.62
CA PRO A 576 -16.35 -8.55 -32.76
C PRO A 576 -16.41 -9.83 -33.59
N ALA A 577 -15.33 -10.64 -33.64
CA ALA A 577 -15.30 -11.85 -34.47
C ALA A 577 -16.38 -12.87 -34.08
N PHE A 578 -16.77 -12.89 -32.81
CA PHE A 578 -17.77 -13.82 -32.26
C PHE A 578 -19.02 -13.10 -31.72
N GLY A 579 -19.04 -11.76 -31.73
CA GLY A 579 -20.12 -10.97 -31.13
C GLY A 579 -20.16 -11.05 -29.61
N ASP A 580 -19.03 -11.37 -28.97
CA ASP A 580 -18.95 -11.52 -27.52
C ASP A 580 -18.90 -10.16 -26.82
N HIS A 581 -19.51 -10.06 -25.64
CA HIS A 581 -19.42 -8.91 -24.74
C HIS A 581 -19.11 -9.41 -23.34
N TYR A 582 -17.86 -9.29 -22.92
CA TYR A 582 -17.40 -9.65 -21.58
C TYR A 582 -17.54 -8.49 -20.61
N GLU A 583 -17.91 -8.81 -19.38
CA GLU A 583 -18.07 -7.89 -18.27
C GLU A 583 -17.44 -8.50 -17.01
N TRP A 584 -16.70 -7.68 -16.24
CA TRP A 584 -16.20 -8.08 -14.92
C TRP A 584 -16.04 -6.93 -13.93
N ASN A 585 -16.05 -7.28 -12.64
CA ASN A 585 -15.74 -6.38 -11.53
C ASN A 585 -14.23 -6.38 -11.22
N LYS A 586 -13.73 -5.25 -10.70
CA LYS A 586 -12.38 -5.18 -10.11
C LYS A 586 -12.37 -5.69 -8.66
N VAL A 587 -11.20 -6.08 -8.16
CA VAL A 587 -11.00 -6.53 -6.78
C VAL A 587 -10.39 -5.43 -5.91
N THR A 588 -10.48 -5.61 -4.60
CA THR A 588 -9.92 -4.67 -3.62
C THR A 588 -8.40 -4.75 -3.59
N SER A 589 -7.75 -3.59 -3.52
CA SER A 589 -6.31 -3.47 -3.26
C SER A 589 -6.07 -2.95 -1.85
N CYS A 590 -5.02 -3.37 -1.18
CA CYS A 590 -4.63 -2.91 0.14
C CYS A 590 -3.14 -2.61 0.16
N ILE A 591 -2.78 -1.36 0.43
CA ILE A 591 -1.41 -0.94 0.66
C ILE A 591 -1.15 -1.06 2.15
N HIS A 592 -0.19 -1.90 2.52
CA HIS A 592 0.21 -2.12 3.90
C HIS A 592 1.42 -1.26 4.26
N ASN A 593 1.66 -1.06 5.57
CA ASN A 593 2.81 -0.34 6.11
C ASN A 593 2.93 1.12 5.65
N ILE A 594 1.81 1.83 5.53
CA ILE A 594 1.77 3.21 5.01
C ILE A 594 2.50 4.20 5.94
N ILE A 595 2.44 3.95 7.24
CA ILE A 595 3.05 4.81 8.26
C ILE A 595 4.54 4.51 8.45
N SER A 596 4.93 3.23 8.46
CA SER A 596 6.28 2.78 8.80
C SER A 596 6.54 1.39 8.24
N GLY A 597 7.78 1.11 7.87
CA GLY A 597 8.22 -0.14 7.27
C GLY A 597 8.20 -0.12 5.74
N GLN A 598 8.60 -1.22 5.12
CA GLN A 598 8.53 -1.41 3.68
C GLN A 598 7.06 -1.56 3.27
N ARG A 599 6.60 -0.67 2.39
CA ARG A 599 5.25 -0.73 1.82
C ARG A 599 5.16 -1.87 0.83
N TRP A 600 4.02 -2.55 0.85
CA TRP A 600 3.69 -3.59 -0.10
C TRP A 600 2.18 -3.55 -0.38
N ILE A 601 1.81 -4.00 -1.57
CA ILE A 601 0.42 -4.03 -2.02
C ILE A 601 -0.09 -5.47 -2.06
N GLU A 602 -1.33 -5.65 -1.62
CA GLU A 602 -2.06 -6.89 -1.67
C GLU A 602 -3.34 -6.68 -2.46
N HIS A 603 -3.68 -7.60 -3.38
CA HIS A 603 -5.00 -7.65 -3.98
C HIS A 603 -5.76 -8.85 -3.44
N TYR A 604 -7.03 -8.67 -3.10
CA TYR A 604 -7.86 -9.77 -2.62
C TYR A 604 -9.33 -9.59 -2.98
N GLY A 605 -10.03 -10.72 -3.06
CA GLY A 605 -11.44 -10.78 -3.40
C GLY A 605 -11.69 -11.58 -4.67
N GLU A 606 -12.94 -11.57 -5.11
CA GLU A 606 -13.38 -12.36 -6.25
C GLU A 606 -13.70 -11.45 -7.44
N MET A 607 -13.15 -11.80 -8.59
CA MET A 607 -13.48 -11.24 -9.89
C MET A 607 -14.37 -12.24 -10.62
N ALA A 608 -15.57 -11.81 -11.00
CA ALA A 608 -16.51 -12.59 -11.80
C ALA A 608 -16.53 -12.05 -13.22
N ILE A 609 -16.27 -12.92 -14.19
CA ILE A 609 -16.20 -12.59 -15.62
C ILE A 609 -17.30 -13.35 -16.34
N LYS A 610 -18.15 -12.62 -17.05
CA LYS A 610 -19.30 -13.18 -17.77
C LYS A 610 -19.36 -12.61 -19.18
N ASN A 611 -19.88 -13.40 -20.11
CA ASN A 611 -20.28 -12.90 -21.41
C ASN A 611 -21.78 -12.54 -21.34
N MET A 612 -22.12 -11.30 -21.67
CA MET A 612 -23.48 -10.77 -21.61
C MET A 612 -24.34 -11.24 -22.78
N ASN A 613 -23.71 -11.64 -23.89
CA ASN A 613 -24.40 -12.12 -25.09
C ASN A 613 -24.49 -13.65 -25.16
N SER A 614 -23.82 -14.36 -24.23
CA SER A 614 -23.76 -15.83 -24.22
C SER A 614 -23.62 -16.39 -22.81
N ASN A 615 -24.39 -17.42 -22.50
CA ASN A 615 -24.34 -18.12 -21.21
C ASN A 615 -23.54 -19.44 -21.25
N VAL A 616 -22.76 -19.67 -22.32
CA VAL A 616 -22.01 -20.92 -22.52
C VAL A 616 -21.02 -21.18 -21.38
N CYS A 617 -20.32 -20.14 -20.94
CA CYS A 617 -19.36 -20.24 -19.84
C CYS A 617 -19.25 -18.95 -19.04
N GLN A 618 -18.74 -19.08 -17.81
CA GLN A 618 -18.38 -17.97 -16.93
C GLN A 618 -17.05 -18.29 -16.25
N CYS A 619 -16.31 -17.26 -15.85
CA CYS A 619 -15.09 -17.42 -15.08
C CYS A 619 -15.18 -16.72 -13.74
N LYS A 620 -14.62 -17.35 -12.71
CA LYS A 620 -14.42 -16.74 -11.41
C LYS A 620 -12.94 -16.82 -11.07
N VAL A 621 -12.32 -15.69 -10.77
CA VAL A 621 -10.93 -15.58 -10.31
C VAL A 621 -10.91 -15.08 -8.88
N THR A 622 -10.20 -15.77 -8.01
CA THR A 622 -10.01 -15.42 -6.60
C THR A 622 -8.58 -14.92 -6.43
N PHE A 623 -8.43 -13.68 -5.99
CA PHE A 623 -7.17 -13.15 -5.50
C PHE A 623 -7.02 -13.56 -4.04
N VAL A 624 -6.07 -14.46 -3.78
CA VAL A 624 -5.93 -15.14 -2.49
C VAL A 624 -5.38 -14.16 -1.46
N LYS A 625 -6.17 -13.90 -0.41
CA LYS A 625 -5.70 -13.09 0.72
C LYS A 625 -4.64 -13.85 1.49
N ALA A 626 -3.46 -13.26 1.64
CA ALA A 626 -2.37 -13.87 2.39
C ALA A 626 -2.76 -14.00 3.86
N LYS A 627 -2.56 -15.19 4.42
CA LYS A 627 -2.55 -15.38 5.87
C LYS A 627 -1.12 -15.10 6.34
N SER A 628 -0.95 -14.43 7.49
CA SER A 628 0.36 -14.30 8.16
C SER A 628 1.05 -15.67 8.10
N TRP A 629 2.35 -15.75 7.76
CA TRP A 629 3.16 -16.99 7.54
C TRP A 629 2.82 -17.93 6.37
N SER A 630 2.01 -17.52 5.37
CA SER A 630 1.69 -18.35 4.21
C SER A 630 2.58 -18.13 2.97
N SER A 631 2.82 -19.19 2.19
CA SER A 631 3.44 -19.12 0.86
C SER A 631 2.52 -18.55 -0.22
N THR A 632 1.24 -18.33 0.08
CA THR A 632 0.21 -17.93 -0.90
C THR A 632 0.22 -16.43 -1.26
N VAL A 633 1.35 -15.74 -1.04
CA VAL A 633 1.45 -14.31 -1.29
C VAL A 633 1.30 -14.06 -2.79
N ASN A 634 0.38 -13.16 -3.13
CA ASN A 634 0.07 -12.74 -4.49
C ASN A 634 -0.53 -13.83 -5.40
N GLU A 635 -1.02 -14.93 -4.83
CA GLU A 635 -1.60 -16.02 -5.61
C GLU A 635 -2.99 -15.65 -6.16
N ILE A 636 -3.28 -16.19 -7.35
CA ILE A 636 -4.60 -16.20 -7.95
C ILE A 636 -5.02 -17.64 -8.23
N GLU A 637 -6.32 -17.89 -8.09
CA GLU A 637 -6.97 -19.14 -8.46
C GLU A 637 -8.22 -18.84 -9.27
N GLY A 638 -8.30 -19.31 -10.51
CA GLY A 638 -9.44 -19.10 -11.37
C GLY A 638 -10.02 -20.39 -11.92
N VAL A 639 -11.32 -20.39 -12.13
CA VAL A 639 -12.06 -21.50 -12.70
C VAL A 639 -12.97 -21.00 -13.81
N VAL A 640 -12.89 -21.62 -14.98
CA VAL A 640 -13.85 -21.46 -16.07
C VAL A 640 -14.85 -22.59 -15.95
N THR A 641 -16.14 -22.25 -15.89
CA THR A 641 -17.24 -23.19 -15.74
C THR A 641 -18.21 -23.09 -16.91
N ASP A 642 -18.80 -24.22 -17.30
CA ASP A 642 -19.90 -24.25 -18.26
C ASP A 642 -21.22 -23.75 -17.63
N SER A 643 -22.28 -23.69 -18.44
CA SER A 643 -23.62 -23.29 -18.01
C SER A 643 -24.22 -24.14 -16.88
N ASN A 644 -23.70 -25.35 -16.66
CA ASN A 644 -24.13 -26.27 -15.60
C ASN A 644 -23.27 -26.15 -14.34
N GLY A 645 -22.26 -25.25 -14.34
CA GLY A 645 -21.31 -25.09 -13.25
C GLY A 645 -20.20 -26.14 -13.23
N LYS A 646 -20.06 -26.97 -14.27
CA LYS A 646 -18.95 -27.92 -14.38
C LYS A 646 -17.68 -27.16 -14.72
N VAL A 647 -16.60 -27.42 -13.98
CA VAL A 647 -15.27 -26.85 -14.25
C VAL A 647 -14.72 -27.42 -15.56
N VAL A 648 -14.35 -26.53 -16.48
CA VAL A 648 -13.76 -26.85 -17.79
C VAL A 648 -12.27 -26.55 -17.80
N HIS A 649 -11.87 -25.38 -17.29
CA HIS A 649 -10.46 -25.01 -17.13
C HIS A 649 -10.20 -24.45 -15.73
N THR A 650 -9.01 -24.72 -15.24
CA THR A 650 -8.43 -24.10 -14.06
C THR A 650 -7.30 -23.17 -14.52
N ILE A 651 -7.19 -22.01 -13.90
CA ILE A 651 -6.06 -21.10 -14.03
C ILE A 651 -5.48 -20.81 -12.65
N PHE A 652 -4.17 -20.69 -12.55
CA PHE A 652 -3.49 -20.40 -11.29
C PHE A 652 -2.21 -19.61 -11.57
N GLY A 653 -1.63 -19.01 -10.54
CA GLY A 653 -0.34 -18.33 -10.66
C GLY A 653 -0.23 -17.18 -9.68
N LYS A 654 0.58 -16.18 -10.04
CA LYS A 654 0.71 -14.95 -9.26
C LYS A 654 0.50 -13.75 -10.15
N TRP A 655 -0.36 -12.83 -9.72
CA TRP A 655 -0.82 -11.69 -10.53
C TRP A 655 0.30 -10.74 -10.97
N HIS A 656 1.46 -10.78 -10.32
CA HIS A 656 2.64 -9.95 -10.65
C HIS A 656 3.71 -10.69 -11.46
N GLU A 657 3.60 -12.01 -11.65
CA GLU A 657 4.63 -12.82 -12.31
C GLU A 657 4.11 -13.51 -13.56
N SER A 658 3.11 -14.40 -13.42
CA SER A 658 2.62 -15.25 -14.51
C SER A 658 1.32 -15.96 -14.15
N VAL A 659 0.57 -16.34 -15.19
CA VAL A 659 -0.68 -17.10 -15.11
C VAL A 659 -0.55 -18.35 -15.97
N PHE A 660 -0.96 -19.48 -15.41
CA PHE A 660 -0.92 -20.81 -16.01
C PHE A 660 -2.32 -21.40 -16.10
N GLN A 661 -2.55 -22.27 -17.08
CA GLN A 661 -3.77 -23.04 -17.29
C GLN A 661 -3.50 -24.54 -17.09
N GLY A 662 -4.43 -25.23 -16.44
CA GLY A 662 -4.37 -26.68 -16.17
C GLY A 662 -3.67 -27.01 -14.85
N ASP A 663 -3.22 -28.26 -14.71
CA ASP A 663 -2.60 -28.75 -13.47
C ASP A 663 -1.10 -29.04 -13.68
N PRO A 664 -0.23 -28.73 -12.69
CA PRO A 664 1.17 -29.14 -12.70
C PRO A 664 1.33 -30.67 -12.77
N PRO A 665 2.37 -31.19 -13.45
CA PRO A 665 3.45 -30.47 -14.14
C PRO A 665 3.12 -30.09 -15.60
N SER A 666 1.95 -30.46 -16.11
CA SER A 666 1.51 -30.24 -17.51
C SER A 666 0.88 -28.86 -17.77
N ALA A 667 0.90 -27.97 -16.78
CA ALA A 667 0.29 -26.64 -16.90
C ALA A 667 0.96 -25.80 -18.00
N THR A 668 0.14 -25.08 -18.77
CA THR A 668 0.59 -24.21 -19.85
C THR A 668 0.64 -22.75 -19.39
N CYS A 669 1.74 -22.05 -19.63
CA CYS A 669 1.86 -20.62 -19.32
C CYS A 669 1.04 -19.81 -20.33
N ILE A 670 0.04 -19.07 -19.88
CA ILE A 670 -0.83 -18.23 -20.73
C ILE A 670 -0.30 -16.80 -20.81
N TRP A 671 0.26 -16.31 -19.70
CA TRP A 671 0.82 -14.96 -19.61
C TRP A 671 1.98 -14.92 -18.63
N ARG A 672 2.91 -14.00 -18.88
CA ARG A 672 4.01 -13.65 -18.01
C ARG A 672 4.20 -12.15 -18.07
N ALA A 673 4.45 -11.53 -16.91
CA ALA A 673 4.76 -10.11 -16.84
C ALA A 673 6.02 -9.79 -17.66
N ASN A 674 5.99 -8.63 -18.33
CA ASN A 674 7.14 -8.10 -19.04
C ASN A 674 8.30 -7.88 -18.05
N PRO A 675 9.56 -8.08 -18.48
CA PRO A 675 10.70 -7.74 -17.66
C PRO A 675 10.70 -6.23 -17.37
N MET A 676 10.93 -5.87 -16.11
CA MET A 676 11.05 -4.47 -15.72
C MET A 676 12.28 -3.83 -16.36
N PRO A 677 12.23 -2.54 -16.73
CA PRO A 677 13.41 -1.80 -17.15
C PRO A 677 14.55 -1.86 -16.12
N VAL A 678 15.79 -1.76 -16.60
CA VAL A 678 16.95 -1.58 -15.72
C VAL A 678 16.76 -0.29 -14.92
N GLU A 679 17.15 -0.29 -13.64
CA GLU A 679 17.00 0.85 -12.73
C GLU A 679 15.54 1.30 -12.50
N GLN A 680 14.54 0.43 -12.70
CA GLN A 680 13.12 0.74 -12.46
C GLN A 680 12.83 1.40 -11.09
N GLU A 681 13.59 1.04 -10.05
CA GLU A 681 13.46 1.64 -8.71
C GLU A 681 13.77 3.14 -8.71
N GLN A 682 14.71 3.58 -9.56
CA GLN A 682 15.02 4.99 -9.76
C GLN A 682 13.92 5.71 -10.54
N TYR A 683 13.04 5.01 -11.25
CA TYR A 683 11.98 5.60 -12.07
C TYR A 683 10.60 5.14 -11.59
N TYR A 684 10.34 5.32 -10.29
CA TYR A 684 9.04 5.12 -9.64
C TYR A 684 8.46 3.69 -9.74
N GLY A 685 9.29 2.70 -10.10
CA GLY A 685 8.85 1.34 -10.35
C GLY A 685 8.04 1.17 -11.64
N PHE A 686 8.28 2.03 -12.65
CA PHE A 686 7.51 2.02 -13.89
C PHE A 686 7.87 0.81 -14.78
N THR A 687 6.83 0.20 -15.38
CA THR A 687 7.02 -0.71 -16.52
C THR A 687 7.50 0.09 -17.73
N GLN A 688 8.04 -0.59 -18.75
CA GLN A 688 8.39 0.09 -20.00
C GLN A 688 7.16 0.77 -20.62
N PHE A 689 5.98 0.15 -20.52
CA PHE A 689 4.73 0.76 -21.00
C PHE A 689 4.40 2.05 -20.23
N ALA A 690 4.51 2.05 -18.90
CA ALA A 690 4.26 3.23 -18.06
C ALA A 690 5.26 4.37 -18.35
N VAL A 691 6.54 4.04 -18.60
CA VAL A 691 7.56 5.01 -19.05
C VAL A 691 7.09 5.73 -20.31
N GLU A 692 6.39 5.09 -21.24
CA GLU A 692 5.98 5.70 -22.51
C GLU A 692 4.77 6.65 -22.39
N LEU A 693 3.95 6.54 -21.33
CA LEU A 693 2.61 7.14 -21.30
C LEU A 693 2.60 8.68 -21.31
N ASN A 694 3.56 9.31 -20.62
CA ASN A 694 3.62 10.76 -20.49
C ASN A 694 4.60 11.42 -21.47
N GLU A 695 5.14 10.69 -22.44
CA GLU A 695 5.99 11.25 -23.48
C GLU A 695 5.20 12.25 -24.34
N LEU A 696 5.76 13.43 -24.57
CA LEU A 696 5.19 14.47 -25.44
C LEU A 696 6.19 14.81 -26.54
N ASP A 697 6.03 14.18 -27.70
CA ASP A 697 6.84 14.48 -28.86
C ASP A 697 6.28 15.69 -29.65
N SER A 698 7.14 16.29 -30.48
CA SER A 698 6.80 17.48 -31.26
C SER A 698 5.75 17.24 -32.34
N SER A 699 5.59 16.00 -32.80
CA SER A 699 4.60 15.61 -33.82
C SER A 699 3.22 15.34 -33.24
N LEU A 700 3.16 14.85 -31.99
CA LEU A 700 1.93 14.62 -31.24
C LEU A 700 1.35 15.91 -30.68
N ARG A 701 2.20 16.83 -30.19
CA ARG A 701 1.79 18.11 -29.60
C ARG A 701 0.69 18.87 -30.35
N PRO A 702 0.76 19.09 -31.68
CA PRO A 702 -0.28 19.83 -32.40
C PRO A 702 -1.61 19.08 -32.59
N LEU A 703 -1.67 17.78 -32.27
CA LEU A 703 -2.87 16.95 -32.42
C LEU A 703 -3.69 16.83 -31.13
N LEU A 704 -3.09 17.14 -29.98
CA LEU A 704 -3.68 16.95 -28.66
C LEU A 704 -4.61 18.12 -28.30
N PRO A 705 -5.72 17.86 -27.58
CA PRO A 705 -6.49 18.93 -26.97
C PRO A 705 -5.66 19.59 -25.86
N PRO A 706 -5.89 20.87 -25.54
CA PRO A 706 -5.18 21.55 -24.45
C PRO A 706 -5.50 20.97 -23.07
N THR A 707 -6.47 20.06 -22.97
CA THR A 707 -6.83 19.30 -21.76
C THR A 707 -6.08 17.97 -21.63
N ASP A 708 -5.20 17.60 -22.59
CA ASP A 708 -4.42 16.36 -22.49
C ASP A 708 -3.43 16.41 -21.31
N THR A 709 -3.39 15.35 -20.52
CA THR A 709 -2.50 15.20 -19.35
C THR A 709 -1.03 15.49 -19.65
N ARG A 710 -0.54 15.27 -20.87
CA ARG A 710 0.85 15.57 -21.21
C ARG A 710 1.20 17.06 -21.12
N PHE A 711 0.21 17.94 -21.18
CA PHE A 711 0.35 19.39 -20.99
C PHE A 711 0.24 19.84 -19.53
N ARG A 712 -0.18 18.95 -18.62
CA ARG A 712 -0.37 19.26 -17.21
C ARG A 712 0.99 19.58 -16.53
N PRO A 713 1.21 20.82 -16.06
CA PRO A 713 2.56 21.29 -15.75
C PRO A 713 3.11 20.77 -14.41
N ASP A 714 2.31 20.55 -13.37
CA ASP A 714 2.75 19.96 -12.10
C ASP A 714 3.32 18.54 -12.30
N GLN A 715 2.61 17.72 -13.09
CA GLN A 715 3.05 16.37 -13.42
C GLN A 715 4.34 16.37 -14.27
N ARG A 716 4.45 17.27 -15.25
CA ARG A 716 5.65 17.40 -16.09
C ARG A 716 6.87 17.83 -15.27
N LEU A 717 6.70 18.84 -14.41
CA LEU A 717 7.79 19.35 -13.58
C LEU A 717 8.29 18.29 -12.60
N LEU A 718 7.39 17.46 -12.04
CA LEU A 718 7.80 16.33 -11.20
C LEU A 718 8.63 15.32 -11.99
N GLU A 719 8.19 14.99 -13.21
CA GLU A 719 8.89 14.06 -14.10
C GLU A 719 10.30 14.53 -14.50
N GLU A 720 10.48 15.86 -14.59
CA GLU A 720 11.76 16.53 -14.86
C GLU A 720 12.61 16.72 -13.59
N GLY A 721 12.11 16.31 -12.42
CA GLY A 721 12.80 16.43 -11.13
C GLY A 721 12.70 17.81 -10.46
N ASN A 722 11.90 18.74 -11.01
CA ASN A 722 11.66 20.05 -10.42
C ASN A 722 10.49 19.97 -9.40
N ILE A 723 10.81 19.49 -8.21
CA ILE A 723 9.84 19.27 -7.12
C ILE A 723 9.15 20.58 -6.69
N ASP A 724 9.91 21.64 -6.49
CA ASP A 724 9.39 22.91 -5.98
C ASP A 724 8.41 23.53 -6.99
N GLY A 725 8.78 23.53 -8.28
CA GLY A 725 7.90 23.98 -9.34
C GLY A 725 6.66 23.09 -9.50
N ALA A 726 6.81 21.78 -9.31
CA ALA A 726 5.69 20.84 -9.36
C ALA A 726 4.66 21.11 -8.24
N GLU A 727 5.14 21.36 -7.02
CA GLU A 727 4.28 21.68 -5.87
C GLU A 727 3.56 23.03 -6.07
N GLU A 728 4.25 24.06 -6.58
CA GLU A 728 3.65 25.35 -6.90
C GLU A 728 2.53 25.21 -7.95
N GLN A 729 2.80 24.52 -9.06
CA GLN A 729 1.79 24.31 -10.10
C GLN A 729 0.63 23.43 -9.62
N LYS A 730 0.89 22.43 -8.77
CA LYS A 730 -0.15 21.57 -8.17
C LYS A 730 -1.13 22.42 -7.37
N GLN A 731 -0.62 23.30 -6.49
CA GLN A 731 -1.45 24.21 -5.71
C GLN A 731 -2.27 25.18 -6.59
N ARG A 732 -1.65 25.73 -7.63
CA ARG A 732 -2.32 26.61 -8.60
C ARG A 732 -3.45 25.90 -9.35
N ILE A 733 -3.20 24.70 -9.87
CA ILE A 733 -4.19 23.91 -10.63
C ILE A 733 -5.38 23.53 -9.73
N GLU A 734 -5.10 23.06 -8.51
CA GLU A 734 -6.14 22.77 -7.52
C GLU A 734 -6.95 24.02 -7.15
N GLN A 735 -6.32 25.20 -7.14
CA GLN A 735 -7.02 26.47 -6.94
C GLN A 735 -7.95 26.81 -8.11
N LEU A 736 -7.47 26.75 -9.35
CA LEU A 736 -8.27 27.00 -10.55
C LEU A 736 -9.48 26.06 -10.61
N GLN A 737 -9.30 24.78 -10.28
CA GLN A 737 -10.41 23.84 -10.21
C GLN A 737 -11.46 24.25 -9.16
N ARG A 738 -11.03 24.69 -7.97
CA ARG A 738 -11.93 25.15 -6.89
C ARG A 738 -12.70 26.40 -7.30
N GLU A 739 -12.05 27.33 -8.00
CA GLU A 739 -12.68 28.54 -8.51
C GLU A 739 -13.69 28.21 -9.61
N ARG A 740 -13.31 27.38 -10.58
CA ARG A 740 -14.24 26.91 -11.64
C ARG A 740 -15.47 26.22 -11.06
N ARG A 741 -15.30 25.38 -10.03
CA ARG A 741 -16.42 24.74 -9.34
C ARG A 741 -17.37 25.75 -8.68
N ARG A 742 -16.82 26.75 -7.98
CA ARG A 742 -17.60 27.82 -7.36
C ARG A 742 -18.41 28.57 -8.41
N VAL A 743 -17.79 28.95 -9.53
CA VAL A 743 -18.48 29.60 -10.65
C VAL A 743 -19.61 28.73 -11.21
N LEU A 744 -19.40 27.42 -11.40
CA LEU A 744 -20.47 26.53 -11.85
C LEU A 744 -21.62 26.44 -10.85
N GLN A 745 -21.31 26.35 -9.55
CA GLN A 745 -22.31 26.29 -8.49
C GLN A 745 -23.12 27.59 -8.37
N ASP A 746 -22.45 28.74 -8.37
CA ASP A 746 -23.07 30.07 -8.28
C ASP A 746 -24.02 30.33 -9.46
N ASN A 747 -23.73 29.75 -10.63
CA ASN A 747 -24.55 29.84 -11.83
C ASN A 747 -25.54 28.67 -12.00
N SER A 748 -25.65 27.76 -11.02
CA SER A 748 -26.49 26.54 -11.12
C SER A 748 -26.22 25.69 -12.37
N MET A 749 -24.97 25.68 -12.83
CA MET A 749 -24.52 24.90 -13.99
C MET A 749 -23.87 23.60 -13.54
N ILE A 750 -24.11 22.53 -14.29
CA ILE A 750 -23.47 21.23 -14.09
C ILE A 750 -22.40 21.06 -15.17
N HIS A 751 -21.20 20.60 -14.78
CA HIS A 751 -20.17 20.24 -15.74
C HIS A 751 -20.67 19.12 -16.66
N GLN A 752 -20.60 19.35 -17.97
CA GLN A 752 -20.88 18.34 -18.98
C GLN A 752 -19.55 17.81 -19.52
N PRO A 753 -19.23 16.53 -19.29
CA PRO A 753 -18.08 15.91 -19.92
C PRO A 753 -18.19 15.97 -21.44
N ARG A 754 -17.05 16.11 -22.10
CA ARG A 754 -17.01 16.44 -23.52
C ARG A 754 -17.10 15.22 -24.42
N PHE A 755 -16.42 14.14 -24.04
CA PHE A 755 -16.22 12.96 -24.88
C PHE A 755 -16.96 11.73 -24.36
N PHE A 756 -17.54 11.85 -23.17
CA PHE A 756 -18.36 10.81 -22.55
C PHE A 756 -19.76 11.34 -22.22
N LYS A 757 -20.72 10.42 -22.21
CA LYS A 757 -22.08 10.67 -21.77
C LYS A 757 -22.50 9.58 -20.79
N LYS A 758 -23.42 9.93 -19.89
CA LYS A 758 -24.04 8.97 -18.99
C LYS A 758 -25.04 8.11 -19.76
N SER A 759 -24.98 6.80 -19.58
CA SER A 759 -25.92 5.82 -20.15
C SER A 759 -27.21 5.73 -19.30
N LYS A 760 -28.11 4.80 -19.66
CA LYS A 760 -29.36 4.56 -18.91
C LYS A 760 -29.13 3.83 -17.58
N ASP A 761 -28.06 3.06 -17.49
CA ASP A 761 -27.60 2.29 -16.33
C ASP A 761 -26.61 3.08 -15.46
N ASP A 762 -26.55 4.40 -15.63
CA ASP A 762 -25.69 5.31 -14.88
C ASP A 762 -24.17 5.12 -15.07
N THR A 763 -23.75 4.33 -16.07
CA THR A 763 -22.35 4.15 -16.49
C THR A 763 -21.92 5.23 -17.50
N TRP A 764 -20.61 5.46 -17.64
CA TRP A 764 -20.11 6.44 -18.61
C TRP A 764 -19.60 5.75 -19.87
N VAL A 765 -20.14 6.16 -21.02
CA VAL A 765 -19.78 5.63 -22.33
C VAL A 765 -19.32 6.73 -23.26
N THR A 766 -18.43 6.40 -24.19
CA THR A 766 -17.97 7.35 -25.21
C THR A 766 -19.15 7.87 -26.04
N ASN A 767 -19.08 9.14 -26.44
CA ASN A 767 -19.99 9.71 -27.44
C ASN A 767 -19.44 9.59 -28.88
N ASN A 768 -18.29 8.92 -29.06
CA ASN A 768 -17.59 8.68 -30.33
C ASN A 768 -17.09 9.94 -31.07
N THR A 769 -17.03 11.10 -30.42
CA THR A 769 -16.64 12.35 -31.08
C THR A 769 -15.15 12.68 -30.99
N TYR A 770 -14.41 12.11 -30.04
CA TYR A 770 -13.01 12.49 -29.76
C TYR A 770 -12.13 12.36 -31.00
N TRP A 771 -12.03 11.15 -31.56
CA TRP A 771 -11.17 10.89 -32.71
C TRP A 771 -11.60 11.63 -33.96
N GLU A 772 -12.89 11.97 -34.09
CA GLU A 772 -13.39 12.76 -35.19
C GLU A 772 -12.94 14.21 -35.11
N GLN A 773 -12.98 14.80 -33.92
CA GLN A 773 -12.53 16.17 -33.64
C GLN A 773 -10.99 16.30 -33.61
N ARG A 774 -10.29 15.22 -33.27
CA ARG A 774 -8.82 15.12 -33.36
C ARG A 774 -8.33 15.11 -34.81
N ARG A 775 -9.17 14.73 -35.78
CA ARG A 775 -8.77 14.79 -37.19
C ARG A 775 -8.50 16.24 -37.61
N ASP A 776 -7.62 16.37 -38.60
CA ASP A 776 -7.15 17.60 -39.22
C ASP A 776 -8.16 18.79 -39.13
N PRO A 777 -7.92 19.82 -38.29
CA PRO A 777 -6.62 20.27 -37.78
C PRO A 777 -6.44 20.09 -36.26
N GLY A 778 -6.77 18.92 -35.71
CA GLY A 778 -6.34 18.55 -34.33
C GLY A 778 -6.91 19.44 -33.24
N PHE A 779 -8.24 19.48 -33.10
CA PHE A 779 -8.94 20.29 -32.08
C PHE A 779 -8.78 21.83 -32.19
N SER A 780 -8.06 22.37 -33.17
CA SER A 780 -7.88 23.83 -33.36
C SER A 780 -9.17 24.63 -33.62
N LYS A 781 -10.28 23.97 -33.96
CA LYS A 781 -11.60 24.58 -34.20
C LYS A 781 -12.55 24.44 -33.00
N VAL A 782 -12.04 23.98 -31.87
CA VAL A 782 -12.84 23.48 -30.76
C VAL A 782 -12.41 24.21 -29.50
N ASP A 783 -13.34 24.89 -28.83
CA ASP A 783 -13.05 25.62 -27.59
C ASP A 783 -12.95 24.66 -26.41
N PHE A 784 -11.90 24.77 -25.59
CA PHE A 784 -11.68 23.96 -24.40
C PHE A 784 -11.67 24.81 -23.13
N PRO A 785 -12.06 24.23 -21.98
CA PRO A 785 -11.84 24.88 -20.70
C PRO A 785 -10.34 25.01 -20.42
N VAL A 786 -9.95 26.14 -19.82
CA VAL A 786 -8.60 26.30 -19.28
C VAL A 786 -8.52 25.56 -17.95
N LEU A 787 -7.63 24.58 -17.86
CA LEU A 787 -7.45 23.73 -16.67
C LEU A 787 -6.20 24.08 -15.85
N TRP A 788 -5.23 24.79 -16.44
CA TRP A 788 -3.95 25.20 -15.83
C TRP A 788 -3.47 26.55 -16.35
#